data_AF-A0A517T0P3-F1
#
_entry.id   AF-A0A517T0P3-F1
#
_cell.length_a   1.000
_cell.length_b   1.000
_cell.length_c   1.000
_cell.angle_alpha   90.00
_cell.angle_beta   90.00
_cell.angle_gamma   90.00
#
_symmetry.space_group_name_H-M   'P 1'
#
loop_
_entity.id
_entity.type
_entity.pdbx_description
1 polymer ?
#
loop_
_entity_poly.entity_id
_entity_poly.type
_entity_poly.pdbx_seq_one_letter_code
_entity_poly.pdbx_strand_id
1 'polypeptide(L)'
;MSQSSEPNTDQTSDSSPSFESTSVSKTSVSLRSSRRLLRMCKKEMLETLRDRRTMITLVMMPLLLYPLLGMAFNRFLYNYAAGASEETAYRIGVDTEAEGETLLRWLEDPRSQPPEEILNASDGKLAKFKVLFSGEAGNDTLQSLKNNEIDLAAKVTAGQPPLLELTSYEGDAGSAGARRILVERLEWLRLALAEEVAKQAQEQYQPPAQVTLASIGEPAAPSALGTVIPLVLVLMTITGAVYPAIDLTAGERERGTMEALMASPVPRSSILLSKYVAVVTVALLTALANLVAMFMTLWASQLLPLVTGQEDGLPWLAMVQILGLLVLFSGFFAAVLLSLTSYARSFKEAQAYLIPIMLLSLTPGVLSLMPGVTLSGPMAIAPLVNIVLLAREVLQGTAQAGPAMLTVISTVGYAFAAISIAAKLFGGDAVSRTSGASIAGLFTRPANMKLVPTTQAAAMTLALLVPLYYLSSNFLVQFGTTLELSLANKLLLSALALILAFGLFPWLVARFNRCQLSTTYQLKSPSALSIVGAVLVGIGAWGVMQELFLLADAMGIRGLDDEKIAQAKETARQLQDVPLVILLFAMALTPAVVEEFCFRGFLFTALKRLMTPWRLIFVTALVFGLFHVVTGNMLLPERFLPTTAMGVILGWIAWKTQSIWPGIVAHFSYNGLLMTIGKYRDQLDWLGSTDGESKHLPMSWLIPLVIVTIVGLLIVHVASVVKSDAVTQEVHPGA
;
A
#
# COMPACT_ATOMS: atom_id res chain seq x y z
N MET A 1 -97.62 14.26 3.63
CA MET A 1 -98.00 14.97 2.39
C MET A 1 -96.81 14.85 1.43
N SER A 2 -96.77 13.73 0.70
CA SER A 2 -96.93 13.57 -0.77
C SER A 2 -95.59 13.76 -1.51
N GLN A 3 -94.96 12.70 -2.05
CA GLN A 3 -95.07 12.21 -3.45
C GLN A 3 -94.66 13.30 -4.47
N SER A 4 -93.86 13.11 -5.53
CA SER A 4 -93.35 11.95 -6.26
C SER A 4 -92.41 12.43 -7.40
N SER A 5 -91.70 11.47 -8.03
CA SER A 5 -91.30 11.38 -9.46
C SER A 5 -90.18 12.26 -10.06
N GLU A 6 -89.08 11.58 -10.39
CA GLU A 6 -88.18 11.69 -11.57
C GLU A 6 -88.88 12.08 -12.91
N PRO A 7 -88.20 12.63 -13.95
CA PRO A 7 -87.11 11.91 -14.65
C PRO A 7 -85.93 12.72 -15.27
N ASN A 8 -84.91 11.94 -15.64
CA ASN A 8 -83.77 12.20 -16.54
C ASN A 8 -84.07 13.08 -17.77
N THR A 9 -83.10 13.92 -18.17
CA THR A 9 -82.49 13.90 -19.54
C THR A 9 -81.26 14.81 -19.64
N ASP A 10 -80.21 14.26 -20.25
CA ASP A 10 -78.97 14.91 -20.72
C ASP A 10 -79.20 16.15 -21.60
N GLN A 11 -78.33 17.16 -21.50
CA GLN A 11 -77.45 17.62 -22.60
C GLN A 11 -76.59 18.84 -22.22
N THR A 12 -75.28 18.59 -22.13
CA THR A 12 -74.14 19.41 -22.60
C THR A 12 -74.24 20.95 -22.65
N SER A 13 -73.38 21.64 -21.90
CA SER A 13 -72.25 22.39 -22.48
C SER A 13 -71.36 22.98 -21.38
N ASP A 14 -70.08 22.63 -21.50
CA ASP A 14 -68.96 22.95 -20.63
C ASP A 14 -68.40 24.34 -21.02
N SER A 15 -68.20 25.22 -20.04
CA SER A 15 -67.31 26.38 -20.19
C SER A 15 -66.63 26.69 -18.86
N SER A 16 -65.39 26.20 -18.74
CA SER A 16 -64.45 26.49 -17.66
C SER A 16 -63.67 27.78 -17.97
N PRO A 17 -63.31 28.60 -16.95
CA PRO A 17 -62.50 29.79 -17.14
C PRO A 17 -61.00 29.44 -17.20
N SER A 18 -60.28 30.09 -18.11
CA SER A 18 -58.84 29.91 -18.37
C SER A 18 -57.96 30.48 -17.25
N PHE A 19 -57.14 29.61 -16.64
CA PHE A 19 -56.00 30.02 -15.81
C PHE A 19 -54.80 30.32 -16.72
N GLU A 20 -54.33 31.58 -16.72
CA GLU A 20 -53.04 31.96 -17.29
C GLU A 20 -51.90 31.24 -16.57
N SER A 21 -51.20 30.38 -17.30
CA SER A 21 -50.00 29.69 -16.83
C SER A 21 -48.77 30.58 -17.08
N THR A 22 -48.27 31.26 -16.04
CA THR A 22 -46.92 31.84 -16.08
C THR A 22 -45.90 30.70 -16.20
N SER A 23 -45.34 30.55 -17.39
CA SER A 23 -44.28 29.60 -17.71
C SER A 23 -42.98 30.00 -17.01
N VAL A 24 -42.75 29.46 -15.81
CA VAL A 24 -41.45 29.56 -15.14
C VAL A 24 -40.43 28.79 -15.97
N SER A 25 -39.53 29.50 -16.68
CA SER A 25 -38.51 28.88 -17.52
C SER A 25 -37.62 27.94 -16.68
N LYS A 26 -37.28 26.75 -17.22
CA LYS A 26 -36.40 25.76 -16.56
C LYS A 26 -35.07 26.36 -16.08
N THR A 27 -34.58 27.39 -16.79
CA THR A 27 -33.37 28.16 -16.45
C THR A 27 -33.49 28.91 -15.12
N SER A 28 -34.67 29.48 -14.82
CA SER A 28 -34.91 30.22 -13.57
C SER A 28 -35.01 29.31 -12.34
N VAL A 29 -35.49 28.07 -12.50
CA VAL A 29 -35.55 27.03 -11.46
C VAL A 29 -34.14 26.51 -11.14
N SER A 30 -33.31 26.27 -12.16
CA SER A 30 -31.92 25.84 -12.01
C SER A 30 -31.06 26.89 -11.28
N LEU A 31 -31.16 28.17 -11.66
CA LEU A 31 -30.42 29.26 -11.01
C LEU A 31 -30.82 29.48 -9.54
N ARG A 32 -32.10 29.30 -9.19
CA ARG A 32 -32.57 29.35 -7.80
C ARG A 32 -32.05 28.18 -6.97
N SER A 33 -31.93 26.99 -7.57
CA SER A 33 -31.36 25.80 -6.94
C SER A 33 -29.88 25.98 -6.62
N SER A 34 -29.07 26.44 -7.58
CA SER A 34 -27.63 26.67 -7.38
C SER A 34 -27.33 27.76 -6.34
N ARG A 35 -28.12 28.85 -6.32
CA ARG A 35 -27.99 29.90 -5.29
C ARG A 35 -28.32 29.39 -3.89
N ARG A 36 -29.30 28.48 -3.76
CA ARG A 36 -29.64 27.86 -2.48
C ARG A 36 -28.52 26.94 -1.99
N LEU A 37 -27.98 26.09 -2.87
CA LEU A 37 -26.85 25.22 -2.56
C LEU A 37 -25.64 26.05 -2.10
N LEU A 38 -25.29 27.13 -2.83
CA LEU A 38 -24.17 28.00 -2.46
C LEU A 38 -24.35 28.62 -1.08
N ARG A 39 -25.57 29.05 -0.72
CA ARG A 39 -25.87 29.58 0.63
C ARG A 39 -25.68 28.51 1.71
N MET A 40 -26.08 27.27 1.44
CA MET A 40 -25.88 26.16 2.37
C MET A 40 -24.38 25.85 2.53
N CYS A 41 -23.62 25.73 1.43
CA CYS A 41 -22.17 25.54 1.50
C CYS A 41 -21.51 26.67 2.29
N LYS A 42 -21.91 27.93 2.06
CA LYS A 42 -21.39 29.08 2.79
C LYS A 42 -21.73 29.00 4.29
N LYS A 43 -22.94 28.58 4.65
CA LYS A 43 -23.37 28.41 6.05
C LYS A 43 -22.52 27.34 6.75
N GLU A 44 -22.42 26.14 6.18
CA GLU A 44 -21.62 25.04 6.76
C GLU A 44 -20.14 25.45 6.89
N MET A 45 -19.56 26.06 5.83
CA MET A 45 -18.17 26.51 5.85
C MET A 45 -17.91 27.60 6.90
N LEU A 46 -18.81 28.56 7.06
CA LEU A 46 -18.68 29.61 8.08
C LEU A 46 -18.80 29.05 9.50
N GLU A 47 -19.67 28.06 9.72
CA GLU A 47 -19.79 27.40 11.02
C GLU A 47 -18.49 26.66 11.37
N THR A 48 -17.91 25.91 10.42
CA THR A 48 -16.64 25.20 10.66
C THR A 48 -15.47 26.17 10.87
N LEU A 49 -15.35 27.22 10.05
CA LEU A 49 -14.27 28.21 10.18
C LEU A 49 -14.36 29.06 11.47
N ARG A 50 -15.54 29.17 12.08
CA ARG A 50 -15.74 29.88 13.36
C ARG A 50 -15.21 29.10 14.56
N ASP A 51 -15.01 27.79 14.44
CA ASP A 51 -14.34 27.01 15.47
C ASP A 51 -12.85 27.34 15.50
N ARG A 52 -12.52 28.39 16.25
CA ARG A 52 -11.14 28.89 16.41
C ARG A 52 -10.22 27.81 16.96
N ARG A 53 -10.71 26.94 17.84
CA ARG A 53 -9.88 25.90 18.44
C ARG A 53 -9.41 24.93 17.36
N THR A 54 -10.36 24.45 16.55
CA THR A 54 -10.07 23.55 15.44
C THR A 54 -9.16 24.22 14.42
N MET A 55 -9.47 25.45 13.99
CA MET A 55 -8.64 26.17 13.01
C MET A 55 -7.23 26.45 13.51
N ILE A 56 -7.08 26.86 14.78
CA ILE A 56 -5.77 27.09 15.40
C ILE A 56 -4.98 25.80 15.47
N THR A 57 -5.57 24.70 15.95
CA THR A 57 -4.86 23.41 16.02
C THR A 57 -4.44 22.92 14.64
N LEU A 58 -5.30 23.02 13.63
CA LEU A 58 -4.99 22.56 12.27
C LEU A 58 -3.89 23.35 11.58
N VAL A 59 -3.76 24.65 11.86
CA VAL A 59 -2.72 25.52 11.26
C VAL A 59 -1.45 25.58 12.10
N MET A 60 -1.55 25.58 13.43
CA MET A 60 -0.38 25.66 14.32
C MET A 60 0.39 24.35 14.41
N MET A 61 -0.29 23.19 14.41
CA MET A 61 0.39 21.89 14.55
C MET A 61 1.45 21.68 13.46
N PRO A 62 1.20 21.92 12.17
CA PRO A 62 2.22 21.79 11.12
C PRO A 62 3.38 22.77 11.27
N LEU A 63 3.06 24.03 11.61
CA LEU A 63 4.05 25.09 11.84
C LEU A 63 4.99 24.78 13.00
N LEU A 64 4.55 23.99 13.98
CA LEU A 64 5.40 23.52 15.08
C LEU A 64 6.09 22.19 14.75
N LEU A 65 5.34 21.24 14.20
CA LEU A 65 5.80 19.87 13.97
C LEU A 65 6.92 19.79 12.95
N TYR A 66 6.80 20.48 11.81
CA TYR A 66 7.81 20.35 10.75
C TYR A 66 9.15 20.96 11.12
N PRO A 67 9.24 22.19 11.69
CA PRO A 67 10.53 22.70 12.17
C PRO A 67 11.17 21.81 13.23
N LEU A 68 10.38 21.24 14.16
CA LEU A 68 10.90 20.29 15.14
C LEU A 68 11.46 19.02 14.47
N LEU A 69 10.75 18.47 13.49
CA LEU A 69 11.19 17.30 12.74
C LEU A 69 12.45 17.61 11.91
N GLY A 70 12.48 18.77 11.26
CA GLY A 70 13.63 19.26 10.49
C GLY A 70 14.86 19.46 11.36
N MET A 71 14.71 20.06 12.55
CA MET A 71 15.80 20.20 13.52
C MET A 71 16.28 18.84 14.04
N ALA A 72 15.36 17.94 14.38
CA ALA A 72 15.71 16.59 14.84
C ALA A 72 16.48 15.82 13.76
N PHE A 73 16.03 15.91 12.51
CA PHE A 73 16.68 15.25 11.38
C PHE A 73 18.02 15.86 11.03
N ASN A 74 18.13 17.20 10.99
CA ASN A 74 19.40 17.89 10.77
C ASN A 74 20.41 17.52 11.86
N ARG A 75 20.00 17.49 13.14
CA ARG A 75 20.87 17.03 14.25
C ARG A 75 21.25 15.56 14.13
N PHE A 76 20.34 14.69 13.69
CA PHE A 76 20.64 13.29 13.42
C PHE A 76 21.68 13.14 12.30
N LEU A 77 21.49 13.83 11.17
CA LEU A 77 22.45 13.86 10.07
C LEU A 77 23.80 14.43 10.50
N TYR A 78 23.80 15.54 11.22
CA TYR A 78 25.01 16.17 11.74
C TYR A 78 25.78 15.21 12.64
N ASN A 79 25.11 14.50 13.55
CA ASN A 79 25.78 13.53 14.43
C ASN A 79 26.26 12.28 13.69
N TYR A 80 25.51 11.82 12.69
CA TYR A 80 25.91 10.68 11.84
C TYR A 80 27.12 11.03 10.97
N ALA A 81 27.11 12.21 10.35
CA ALA A 81 28.22 12.72 9.56
C ALA A 81 29.42 13.07 10.46
N ALA A 82 29.20 13.67 11.64
CA ALA A 82 30.25 13.99 12.60
C ALA A 82 31.01 12.73 13.04
N GLY A 83 30.29 11.63 13.31
CA GLY A 83 30.89 10.34 13.64
C GLY A 83 31.70 9.68 12.51
N ALA A 84 31.47 10.06 11.25
CA ALA A 84 32.28 9.62 10.11
C ALA A 84 33.46 10.56 9.78
N SER A 85 33.41 11.79 10.29
CA SER A 85 34.28 12.90 9.86
C SER A 85 35.51 13.18 10.72
N GLU A 86 35.69 12.50 11.86
CA GLU A 86 36.83 12.84 12.72
C GLU A 86 38.19 12.26 12.29
N GLU A 87 38.29 11.25 11.40
CA GLU A 87 39.62 10.72 11.04
C GLU A 87 39.81 10.03 9.67
N THR A 88 38.75 9.76 8.89
CA THR A 88 38.85 8.95 7.67
C THR A 88 39.08 9.79 6.41
N ALA A 89 40.27 9.69 5.81
CA ALA A 89 40.56 10.28 4.49
C ALA A 89 39.77 9.56 3.38
N TYR A 90 39.26 10.31 2.40
CA TYR A 90 38.62 9.75 1.21
C TYR A 90 39.61 8.92 0.40
N ARG A 91 39.24 7.70 0.05
CA ARG A 91 40.07 6.72 -0.66
C ARG A 91 39.87 6.87 -2.17
N ILE A 92 40.90 7.25 -2.90
CA ILE A 92 40.86 7.36 -4.36
C ILE A 92 41.65 6.21 -4.97
N GLY A 93 41.01 5.35 -5.76
CA GLY A 93 41.68 4.31 -6.53
C GLY A 93 42.20 4.84 -7.86
N VAL A 94 43.46 4.55 -8.17
CA VAL A 94 44.09 4.83 -9.46
C VAL A 94 44.70 3.57 -10.05
N ASP A 95 44.85 3.52 -11.38
CA ASP A 95 45.38 2.34 -12.08
C ASP A 95 46.91 2.29 -12.04
N THR A 96 47.58 3.45 -11.98
CA THR A 96 49.04 3.56 -12.00
C THR A 96 49.59 4.56 -10.97
N GLU A 97 50.84 4.35 -10.56
CA GLU A 97 51.53 5.24 -9.62
C GLU A 97 51.66 6.68 -10.14
N ALA A 98 51.93 6.83 -11.45
CA ALA A 98 52.05 8.12 -12.11
C ALA A 98 50.74 8.94 -12.10
N GLU A 99 49.58 8.27 -12.21
CA GLU A 99 48.27 8.91 -12.08
C GLU A 99 48.06 9.43 -10.65
N GLY A 100 48.40 8.61 -9.66
CA GLY A 100 48.31 8.98 -8.25
C GLY A 100 49.18 10.18 -7.87
N GLU A 101 50.44 10.20 -8.31
CA GLU A 101 51.34 11.33 -8.09
C GLU A 101 50.86 12.62 -8.75
N THR A 102 50.23 12.51 -9.93
CA THR A 102 49.69 13.67 -10.64
C THR A 102 48.49 14.26 -9.90
N LEU A 103 47.60 13.39 -9.42
CA LEU A 103 46.43 13.79 -8.65
C LEU A 103 46.80 14.40 -7.29
N LEU A 104 47.76 13.81 -6.58
CA LEU A 104 48.29 14.37 -5.33
C LEU A 104 48.91 15.74 -5.55
N ARG A 105 49.70 15.94 -6.62
CA ARG A 105 50.26 17.25 -6.97
C ARG A 105 49.19 18.33 -7.15
N TRP A 106 48.06 18.00 -7.76
CA TRP A 106 46.95 18.96 -7.89
C TRP A 106 46.25 19.25 -6.56
N LEU A 107 46.06 18.23 -5.72
CA LEU A 107 45.37 18.36 -4.42
C LEU A 107 46.22 19.03 -3.33
N GLU A 108 47.54 18.90 -3.41
CA GLU A 108 48.50 19.52 -2.48
C GLU A 108 48.91 20.93 -2.91
N ASP A 109 48.59 21.35 -4.14
CA ASP A 109 48.82 22.72 -4.60
C ASP A 109 48.04 23.70 -3.69
N PRO A 110 48.70 24.69 -3.05
CA PRO A 110 48.01 25.67 -2.20
C PRO A 110 46.87 26.40 -2.90
N ARG A 111 46.92 26.51 -4.23
CA ARG A 111 45.89 27.15 -5.07
C ARG A 111 44.64 26.29 -5.26
N SER A 112 44.69 25.01 -4.91
CA SER A 112 43.53 24.11 -4.90
C SER A 112 42.70 24.21 -3.62
N GLN A 113 43.04 25.12 -2.71
CA GLN A 113 42.31 25.33 -1.47
C GLN A 113 41.03 26.17 -1.70
N PRO A 114 39.96 25.90 -0.94
CA PRO A 114 38.74 26.71 -1.00
C PRO A 114 39.02 28.17 -0.59
N PRO A 115 38.21 29.12 -1.10
CA PRO A 115 38.16 30.49 -0.60
C PRO A 115 38.00 30.55 0.93
N GLU A 116 38.51 31.61 1.55
CA GLU A 116 38.53 31.78 3.02
C GLU A 116 37.13 31.65 3.64
N GLU A 117 36.08 32.11 2.96
CA GLU A 117 34.70 32.00 3.45
C GLU A 117 34.23 30.55 3.57
N ILE A 118 34.62 29.69 2.63
CA ILE A 118 34.27 28.26 2.60
C ILE A 118 35.15 27.49 3.60
N LEU A 119 36.42 27.87 3.70
CA LEU A 119 37.36 27.28 4.65
C LEU A 119 36.96 27.56 6.11
N ASN A 120 36.50 28.78 6.40
CA ASN A 120 36.01 29.19 7.71
C ASN A 120 34.71 28.48 8.10
N ALA A 121 33.84 28.15 7.14
CA ALA A 121 32.64 27.34 7.39
C ALA A 121 32.95 25.89 7.81
N SER A 122 34.20 25.43 7.61
CA SER A 122 34.68 24.09 7.95
C SER A 122 35.71 24.09 9.09
N ASP A 123 35.73 25.13 9.93
CA ASP A 123 36.71 25.32 11.02
C ASP A 123 38.18 25.23 10.55
N GLY A 124 38.47 25.64 9.31
CA GLY A 124 39.82 25.55 8.74
C GLY A 124 40.27 24.14 8.36
N LYS A 125 39.39 23.14 8.39
CA LYS A 125 39.72 21.75 8.07
C LYS A 125 39.51 21.47 6.58
N LEU A 126 40.53 20.88 5.95
CA LEU A 126 40.46 20.37 4.58
C LEU A 126 40.17 18.86 4.61
N ALA A 127 39.30 18.40 3.70
CA ALA A 127 39.13 16.98 3.47
C ALA A 127 40.48 16.34 3.09
N LYS A 128 40.79 15.17 3.64
CA LYS A 128 42.01 14.44 3.29
C LYS A 128 41.68 13.41 2.22
N PHE A 129 42.60 13.24 1.27
CA PHE A 129 42.51 12.20 0.25
C PHE A 129 43.67 11.23 0.44
N LYS A 130 43.39 9.94 0.37
CA LYS A 130 44.38 8.85 0.36
C LYS A 130 44.27 8.16 -0.99
N VAL A 131 45.32 8.23 -1.79
CA VAL A 131 45.38 7.52 -3.07
C VAL A 131 45.79 6.06 -2.82
N LEU A 132 45.07 5.12 -3.43
CA LEU A 132 45.26 3.68 -3.35
C LEU A 132 45.47 3.13 -4.76
N PHE A 133 46.38 2.16 -4.89
CA PHE A 133 46.74 1.57 -6.17
C PHE A 133 46.04 0.23 -6.35
N SER A 134 45.40 -0.01 -7.51
CA SER A 134 44.76 -1.30 -7.84
C SER A 134 45.74 -2.48 -7.82
N GLY A 135 47.04 -2.22 -8.00
CA GLY A 135 48.11 -3.21 -7.91
C GLY A 135 48.34 -3.82 -6.51
N GLU A 136 47.88 -3.19 -5.42
CA GLU A 136 48.03 -3.75 -4.07
C GLU A 136 46.95 -4.79 -3.71
N ALA A 137 45.82 -4.80 -4.44
CA ALA A 137 44.65 -5.66 -4.15
C ALA A 137 44.35 -6.71 -5.24
N GLY A 138 45.03 -6.69 -6.38
CA GLY A 138 44.84 -7.66 -7.47
C GLY A 138 43.50 -7.54 -8.22
N ASN A 139 42.73 -6.48 -7.97
CA ASN A 139 41.42 -6.20 -8.56
C ASN A 139 41.46 -4.92 -9.41
N ASP A 140 40.60 -4.85 -10.43
CA ASP A 140 40.34 -3.64 -11.23
C ASP A 140 39.84 -2.49 -10.33
N THR A 141 40.24 -1.23 -10.58
CA THR A 141 39.80 -0.06 -9.79
C THR A 141 38.28 0.06 -9.74
N LEU A 142 37.61 -0.27 -10.85
CA LEU A 142 36.14 -0.31 -10.91
C LEU A 142 35.55 -1.41 -10.03
N GLN A 143 36.24 -2.53 -9.84
CA GLN A 143 35.81 -3.63 -8.98
C GLN A 143 36.02 -3.29 -7.50
N SER A 144 37.14 -2.64 -7.16
CA SER A 144 37.35 -2.09 -5.81
C SER A 144 36.33 -1.00 -5.46
N LEU A 145 35.89 -0.20 -6.44
CA LEU A 145 34.79 0.76 -6.25
C LEU A 145 33.45 0.05 -5.96
N LYS A 146 33.15 -1.05 -6.66
CA LYS A 146 31.96 -1.89 -6.38
C LYS A 146 32.01 -2.57 -5.02
N ASN A 147 33.20 -2.96 -4.56
CA ASN A 147 33.41 -3.63 -3.28
C ASN A 147 33.47 -2.66 -2.08
N ASN A 148 33.32 -1.34 -2.29
CA ASN A 148 33.45 -0.30 -1.26
C ASN A 148 34.86 -0.25 -0.62
N GLU A 149 35.88 -0.68 -1.37
CA GLU A 149 37.30 -0.62 -0.96
C GLU A 149 37.90 0.76 -1.23
N ILE A 150 37.36 1.48 -2.21
CA ILE A 150 37.68 2.87 -2.55
C ILE A 150 36.38 3.69 -2.65
N ASP A 151 36.49 4.99 -2.42
CA ASP A 151 35.34 5.91 -2.50
C ASP A 151 35.23 6.52 -3.90
N LEU A 152 36.32 6.68 -4.64
CA LEU A 152 36.32 7.27 -5.99
C LEU A 152 37.37 6.57 -6.86
N ALA A 153 37.05 6.22 -8.10
CA ALA A 153 38.06 5.78 -9.07
C ALA A 153 38.46 6.97 -9.96
N ALA A 154 39.77 7.15 -10.17
CA ALA A 154 40.32 8.22 -10.98
C ALA A 154 41.32 7.67 -11.99
N LYS A 155 41.20 8.12 -13.24
CA LYS A 155 42.08 7.74 -14.34
C LYS A 155 42.61 8.98 -15.04
N VAL A 156 43.92 9.09 -15.21
CA VAL A 156 44.56 10.26 -15.86
C VAL A 156 45.20 9.84 -17.15
N THR A 157 44.59 10.24 -18.27
CA THR A 157 45.14 10.00 -19.60
C THR A 157 46.00 11.18 -20.03
N ALA A 158 47.24 10.90 -20.47
CA ALA A 158 48.15 11.91 -20.96
C ALA A 158 47.57 12.69 -22.16
N GLY A 159 47.69 14.01 -22.12
CA GLY A 159 47.21 14.95 -23.13
C GLY A 159 47.70 16.38 -22.83
N GLN A 160 47.43 17.32 -23.73
CA GLN A 160 47.65 18.75 -23.49
C GLN A 160 46.33 19.51 -23.71
N PRO A 161 45.52 19.75 -22.67
CA PRO A 161 45.68 19.32 -21.25
C PRO A 161 45.37 17.82 -21.03
N PRO A 162 45.78 17.22 -19.90
CA PRO A 162 45.47 15.82 -19.57
C PRO A 162 43.97 15.61 -19.30
N LEU A 163 43.47 14.40 -19.57
CA LEU A 163 42.07 14.02 -19.32
C LEU A 163 41.97 13.26 -18.00
N LEU A 164 41.21 13.78 -17.05
CA LEU A 164 40.89 13.14 -15.77
C LEU A 164 39.46 12.57 -15.83
N GLU A 165 39.34 11.25 -15.84
CA GLU A 165 38.06 10.56 -15.71
C GLU A 165 37.83 10.18 -14.24
N LEU A 166 36.71 10.62 -13.67
CA LEU A 166 36.31 10.33 -12.30
C LEU A 166 35.05 9.46 -12.30
N THR A 167 35.16 8.26 -11.75
CA THR A 167 34.05 7.31 -11.65
C THR A 167 33.61 7.18 -10.20
N SER A 168 32.35 7.56 -9.92
CA SER A 168 31.71 7.40 -8.60
C SER A 168 30.72 6.24 -8.59
N TYR A 169 30.48 5.67 -7.41
CA TYR A 169 29.43 4.67 -7.21
C TYR A 169 28.08 5.36 -6.94
N GLU A 170 27.06 5.11 -7.76
CA GLU A 170 25.71 5.62 -7.54
C GLU A 170 25.10 5.01 -6.26
N GLY A 171 24.53 5.86 -5.41
CA GLY A 171 23.94 5.44 -4.13
C GLY A 171 24.88 5.44 -2.93
N ASP A 172 26.19 5.65 -3.11
CA ASP A 172 27.11 5.90 -2.00
C ASP A 172 27.35 7.40 -1.78
N ALA A 173 26.93 7.89 -0.60
CA ALA A 173 27.15 9.28 -0.20
C ALA A 173 28.63 9.63 -0.01
N GLY A 174 29.45 8.64 0.38
CA GLY A 174 30.91 8.80 0.49
C GLY A 174 31.53 9.07 -0.88
N SER A 175 31.22 8.23 -1.85
CA SER A 175 31.65 8.37 -3.25
C SER A 175 31.21 9.68 -3.90
N ALA A 176 29.94 10.05 -3.73
CA ALA A 176 29.42 11.32 -4.23
C ALA A 176 30.10 12.53 -3.59
N GLY A 177 30.35 12.47 -2.27
CA GLY A 177 31.09 13.48 -1.52
C GLY A 177 32.54 13.63 -1.99
N ALA A 178 33.25 12.52 -2.15
CA ALA A 178 34.63 12.48 -2.64
C ALA A 178 34.73 13.11 -4.05
N ARG A 179 33.84 12.72 -4.96
CA ARG A 179 33.77 13.29 -6.32
C ARG A 179 33.56 14.80 -6.28
N ARG A 180 32.56 15.27 -5.53
CA ARG A 180 32.22 16.69 -5.43
C ARG A 180 33.41 17.51 -4.93
N ILE A 181 33.99 17.11 -3.80
CA ILE A 181 35.10 17.85 -3.19
C ILE A 181 36.32 17.87 -4.12
N LEU A 182 36.63 16.76 -4.79
CA LEU A 182 37.78 16.72 -5.71
C LEU A 182 37.57 17.60 -6.93
N VAL A 183 36.36 17.61 -7.52
CA VAL A 183 36.01 18.49 -8.64
C VAL A 183 36.10 19.96 -8.22
N GLU A 184 35.56 20.32 -7.05
CA GLU A 184 35.66 21.68 -6.50
C GLU A 184 37.13 22.13 -6.32
N ARG A 185 38.01 21.25 -5.82
CA ARG A 185 39.45 21.53 -5.66
C ARG A 185 40.14 21.84 -6.99
N LEU A 186 39.84 21.03 -8.01
CA LEU A 186 40.40 21.20 -9.33
C LEU A 186 39.87 22.47 -10.01
N GLU A 187 38.63 22.83 -9.73
CA GLU A 187 38.04 24.09 -10.18
C GLU A 187 38.72 25.31 -9.54
N TRP A 188 38.98 25.28 -8.23
CA TRP A 188 39.74 26.34 -7.57
C TRP A 188 41.15 26.46 -8.13
N LEU A 189 41.85 25.33 -8.34
CA LEU A 189 43.16 25.30 -8.98
C LEU A 189 43.12 25.88 -10.41
N ARG A 190 42.11 25.50 -11.19
CA ARG A 190 41.89 25.97 -12.56
C ARG A 190 41.72 27.48 -12.61
N LEU A 191 40.89 28.03 -11.73
CA LEU A 191 40.61 29.47 -11.63
C LEU A 191 41.85 30.25 -11.19
N ALA A 192 42.56 29.77 -10.17
CA ALA A 192 43.76 30.40 -9.66
C ALA A 192 44.88 30.46 -10.73
N LEU A 193 45.08 29.38 -11.49
CA LEU A 193 46.01 29.35 -12.62
C LEU A 193 45.60 30.30 -13.74
N ALA A 194 44.30 30.38 -14.05
CA ALA A 194 43.79 31.29 -15.07
C ALA A 194 44.02 32.76 -14.68
N GLU A 195 43.77 33.10 -13.41
CA GLU A 195 44.00 34.44 -12.87
C GLU A 195 45.49 34.82 -12.93
N GLU A 196 46.39 33.89 -12.63
CA GLU A 196 47.83 34.11 -12.69
C GLU A 196 48.33 34.38 -14.13
N VAL A 197 47.91 33.54 -15.08
CA VAL A 197 48.25 33.72 -16.51
C VAL A 197 47.68 35.03 -17.05
N ALA A 198 46.45 35.40 -16.66
CA ALA A 198 45.83 36.66 -17.02
C ALA A 198 46.60 37.87 -16.45
N LYS A 199 47.07 37.80 -15.19
CA LYS A 199 47.91 38.84 -14.57
C LYS A 199 49.27 38.99 -15.25
N GLN A 200 49.83 37.89 -15.76
CA GLN A 200 51.11 37.88 -16.46
C GLN A 200 51.01 38.24 -17.96
N ALA A 201 49.80 38.52 -18.47
CA ALA A 201 49.53 38.81 -19.88
C ALA A 201 50.11 37.77 -20.86
N GLN A 202 50.13 36.50 -20.46
CA GLN A 202 50.56 35.39 -21.30
C GLN A 202 49.37 34.85 -22.11
N GLU A 203 49.58 34.56 -23.40
CA GLU A 203 48.51 34.08 -24.30
C GLU A 203 48.25 32.57 -24.19
N GLN A 204 49.09 31.82 -23.47
CA GLN A 204 49.02 30.36 -23.39
C GLN A 204 48.53 29.90 -22.02
N TYR A 205 47.20 29.89 -21.84
CA TYR A 205 46.56 29.21 -20.72
C TYR A 205 46.28 27.75 -21.07
N GLN A 206 46.71 26.82 -20.20
CA GLN A 206 46.25 25.43 -20.23
C GLN A 206 45.63 25.08 -18.87
N PRO A 207 44.40 24.54 -18.84
CA PRO A 207 43.80 24.10 -17.58
C PRO A 207 44.56 22.88 -17.04
N PRO A 208 44.55 22.64 -15.71
CA PRO A 208 45.28 21.55 -15.08
C PRO A 208 44.83 20.17 -15.60
N ALA A 209 43.54 20.00 -15.88
CA ALA A 209 42.98 18.82 -16.54
C ALA A 209 41.62 19.15 -17.20
N GLN A 210 41.23 18.39 -18.21
CA GLN A 210 39.82 18.25 -18.61
C GLN A 210 39.19 17.16 -17.76
N VAL A 211 38.08 17.45 -17.08
CA VAL A 211 37.43 16.50 -16.17
C VAL A 211 36.20 15.89 -16.83
N THR A 212 36.14 14.57 -16.91
CA THR A 212 34.96 13.81 -17.33
C THR A 212 34.43 12.99 -16.17
N LEU A 213 33.12 13.02 -15.97
CA LEU A 213 32.45 12.33 -14.87
C LEU A 213 31.73 11.09 -15.39
N ALA A 214 32.00 9.95 -14.77
CA ALA A 214 31.31 8.68 -14.99
C ALA A 214 30.68 8.19 -13.67
N SER A 215 29.68 7.33 -13.78
CA SER A 215 29.07 6.68 -12.63
C SER A 215 28.79 5.20 -12.91
N ILE A 216 28.93 4.37 -11.88
CA ILE A 216 28.61 2.93 -11.92
C ILE A 216 27.73 2.57 -10.73
N GLY A 217 26.97 1.48 -10.82
CA GLY A 217 26.07 1.03 -9.75
C GLY A 217 24.60 1.29 -10.08
N GLU A 218 23.72 0.92 -9.15
CA GLU A 218 22.29 1.18 -9.27
C GLU A 218 21.95 2.58 -8.72
N PRO A 219 20.90 3.25 -9.25
CA PRO A 219 20.50 4.57 -8.77
C PRO A 219 20.28 4.55 -7.26
N ALA A 220 20.69 5.63 -6.59
CA ALA A 220 20.57 5.79 -5.16
C ALA A 220 19.18 5.40 -4.64
N ALA A 221 19.15 4.62 -3.55
CA ALA A 221 17.90 4.30 -2.86
C ALA A 221 17.11 5.60 -2.62
N PRO A 222 15.78 5.61 -2.85
CA PRO A 222 14.96 6.80 -2.70
C PRO A 222 15.23 7.45 -1.34
N SER A 223 15.49 8.76 -1.31
CA SER A 223 15.80 9.42 -0.04
C SER A 223 14.69 9.12 0.98
N ALA A 224 15.08 8.66 2.17
CA ALA A 224 14.12 8.30 3.22
C ALA A 224 13.18 9.48 3.50
N LEU A 225 13.70 10.71 3.45
CA LEU A 225 12.93 11.95 3.53
C LEU A 225 11.94 12.12 2.38
N GLY A 226 12.36 11.91 1.12
CA GLY A 226 11.49 12.01 -0.05
C GLY A 226 10.31 11.05 -0.01
N THR A 227 10.41 9.99 0.79
CA THR A 227 9.35 9.01 1.02
C THR A 227 8.46 9.35 2.22
N VAL A 228 9.02 9.86 3.31
CA VAL A 228 8.28 10.25 4.51
C VAL A 228 7.44 11.50 4.29
N ILE A 229 7.94 12.47 3.52
CA ILE A 229 7.29 13.76 3.27
C ILE A 229 5.86 13.60 2.70
N PRO A 230 5.65 12.90 1.56
CA PRO A 230 4.31 12.70 1.00
C PRO A 230 3.34 12.00 1.96
N LEU A 231 3.83 11.02 2.71
CA LEU A 231 3.04 10.31 3.72
C LEU A 231 2.53 11.27 4.80
N VAL A 232 3.42 12.09 5.35
CA VAL A 232 3.06 13.05 6.40
C VAL A 232 2.07 14.09 5.87
N LEU A 233 2.23 14.57 4.64
CA LEU A 233 1.26 15.49 4.01
C LEU A 233 -0.13 14.85 3.88
N VAL A 234 -0.20 13.60 3.43
CA VAL A 234 -1.45 12.85 3.30
C VAL A 234 -2.10 12.61 4.67
N LEU A 235 -1.34 12.16 5.68
CA LEU A 235 -1.85 11.90 7.03
C LEU A 235 -2.35 13.16 7.75
N MET A 236 -1.65 14.28 7.59
CA MET A 236 -2.07 15.55 8.17
C MET A 236 -3.28 16.13 7.43
N THR A 237 -3.40 15.90 6.12
CA THR A 237 -4.60 16.24 5.34
C THR A 237 -5.82 15.43 5.79
N ILE A 238 -5.63 14.13 6.02
CA ILE A 238 -6.65 13.25 6.62
C ILE A 238 -7.10 13.81 7.97
N THR A 239 -6.15 14.13 8.86
CA THR A 239 -6.42 14.63 10.21
C THR A 239 -7.23 15.94 10.17
N GLY A 240 -6.94 16.82 9.19
CA GLY A 240 -7.69 18.04 8.92
C GLY A 240 -9.15 17.83 8.52
N ALA A 241 -9.47 16.70 7.87
CA ALA A 241 -10.83 16.37 7.44
C ALA A 241 -11.65 15.67 8.54
N VAL A 242 -11.00 14.94 9.46
CA VAL A 242 -11.65 14.09 10.46
C VAL A 242 -12.56 14.89 11.40
N TYR A 243 -12.04 15.94 12.03
CA TYR A 243 -12.82 16.70 13.02
C TYR A 243 -14.05 17.40 12.40
N PRO A 244 -13.91 18.14 11.27
CA PRO A 244 -15.07 18.70 10.56
C PRO A 244 -16.09 17.63 10.15
N ALA A 245 -15.65 16.46 9.68
CA ALA A 245 -16.55 15.40 9.25
C ALA A 245 -17.35 14.80 10.42
N ILE A 246 -16.75 14.68 11.62
CA ILE A 246 -17.44 14.22 12.81
C ILE A 246 -18.45 15.28 13.28
N ASP A 247 -18.04 16.54 13.39
CA ASP A 247 -18.87 17.61 13.93
C ASP A 247 -20.12 17.88 13.05
N LEU A 248 -19.92 17.97 11.73
CA LEU A 248 -20.98 18.25 10.76
C LEU A 248 -21.95 17.09 10.54
N THR A 249 -21.66 15.88 11.05
CA THR A 249 -22.60 14.75 10.96
C THR A 249 -23.03 14.24 12.32
N ALA A 250 -22.17 13.49 13.01
CA ALA A 250 -22.49 12.85 14.27
C ALA A 250 -22.64 13.87 15.39
N GLY A 251 -21.86 14.97 15.36
CA GLY A 251 -21.98 16.07 16.30
C GLY A 251 -23.32 16.81 16.17
N GLU A 252 -23.77 17.12 14.94
CA GLU A 252 -25.12 17.67 14.72
C GLU A 252 -26.23 16.71 15.13
N ARG A 253 -26.03 15.40 14.92
CA ARG A 253 -27.00 14.38 15.34
C ARG A 253 -27.08 14.27 16.86
N GLU A 254 -25.95 14.29 17.56
CA GLU A 254 -25.89 14.30 19.01
C GLU A 254 -26.58 15.53 19.61
N ARG A 255 -26.53 16.67 18.90
CA ARG A 255 -27.22 17.92 19.25
C ARG A 255 -28.71 17.94 18.85
N GLY A 256 -29.21 16.93 18.13
CA GLY A 256 -30.59 16.87 17.62
C GLY A 256 -30.90 17.86 16.48
N THR A 257 -29.87 18.50 15.90
CA THR A 257 -30.05 19.50 14.83
C THR A 257 -30.11 18.84 13.45
N MET A 258 -29.54 17.65 13.30
CA MET A 258 -29.57 16.88 12.04
C MET A 258 -31.02 16.51 11.66
N GLU A 259 -31.83 16.05 12.61
CA GLU A 259 -33.22 15.64 12.40
C GLU A 259 -34.07 16.81 11.90
N ALA A 260 -33.89 18.00 12.49
CA ALA A 260 -34.55 19.23 12.04
C ALA A 260 -34.14 19.61 10.61
N LEU A 261 -32.86 19.43 10.26
CA LEU A 261 -32.35 19.68 8.91
C LEU A 261 -32.91 18.66 7.90
N MET A 262 -33.08 17.39 8.29
CA MET A 262 -33.66 16.34 7.46
C MET A 262 -35.17 16.50 7.23
N ALA A 263 -35.87 17.16 8.17
CA ALA A 263 -37.29 17.50 8.06
C ALA A 263 -37.53 18.77 7.21
N SER A 264 -36.49 19.56 6.95
CA SER A 264 -36.59 20.75 6.09
C SER A 264 -36.91 20.37 4.64
N PRO A 265 -37.63 21.23 3.87
CA PRO A 265 -38.00 20.96 2.48
C PRO A 265 -36.81 21.18 1.52
N VAL A 266 -35.69 20.53 1.80
CA VAL A 266 -34.43 20.59 1.04
C VAL A 266 -34.00 19.16 0.67
N PRO A 267 -33.57 18.91 -0.57
CA PRO A 267 -33.06 17.60 -0.95
C PRO A 267 -31.89 17.17 -0.06
N ARG A 268 -31.92 15.91 0.42
CA ARG A 268 -30.85 15.32 1.25
C ARG A 268 -29.49 15.36 0.57
N SER A 269 -29.46 15.21 -0.76
CA SER A 269 -28.25 15.33 -1.57
C SER A 269 -27.62 16.72 -1.51
N SER A 270 -28.44 17.78 -1.45
CA SER A 270 -27.95 19.16 -1.31
C SER A 270 -27.36 19.42 0.08
N ILE A 271 -27.97 18.86 1.13
CA ILE A 271 -27.44 18.93 2.51
C ILE A 271 -26.08 18.21 2.60
N LEU A 272 -26.02 16.97 2.09
CA LEU A 272 -24.78 16.20 2.07
C LEU A 272 -23.70 16.92 1.26
N LEU A 273 -24.03 17.47 0.08
CA LEU A 273 -23.08 18.17 -0.76
C LEU A 273 -22.53 19.43 -0.07
N SER A 274 -23.36 20.19 0.65
CA SER A 274 -22.86 21.34 1.42
C SER A 274 -21.90 20.94 2.53
N LYS A 275 -22.17 19.82 3.22
CA LYS A 275 -21.28 19.27 4.24
C LYS A 275 -19.97 18.77 3.65
N TYR A 276 -20.06 18.06 2.52
CA TYR A 276 -18.90 17.61 1.75
C TYR A 276 -17.98 18.77 1.35
N VAL A 277 -18.54 19.84 0.78
CA VAL A 277 -17.75 21.03 0.41
C VAL A 277 -17.08 21.65 1.63
N ALA A 278 -17.76 21.74 2.77
CA ALA A 278 -17.18 22.28 3.99
C ALA A 278 -15.99 21.42 4.50
N VAL A 279 -16.16 20.10 4.57
CA VAL A 279 -15.09 19.17 4.98
C VAL A 279 -13.90 19.23 4.03
N VAL A 280 -14.14 19.17 2.71
CA VAL A 280 -13.07 19.28 1.70
C VAL A 280 -12.34 20.61 1.85
N THR A 281 -13.04 21.72 2.03
CA THR A 281 -12.40 23.04 2.16
C THR A 281 -11.44 23.09 3.35
N VAL A 282 -11.85 22.58 4.51
CA VAL A 282 -10.97 22.56 5.69
C VAL A 282 -9.78 21.61 5.51
N ALA A 283 -10.01 20.46 4.87
CA ALA A 283 -8.94 19.54 4.50
C ALA A 283 -7.92 20.20 3.56
N LEU A 284 -8.38 20.97 2.57
CA LEU A 284 -7.51 21.71 1.63
C LEU A 284 -6.74 22.85 2.30
N LEU A 285 -7.37 23.60 3.21
CA LEU A 285 -6.68 24.62 3.98
C LEU A 285 -5.56 24.00 4.84
N THR A 286 -5.85 22.85 5.45
CA THR A 286 -4.87 22.08 6.22
C THR A 286 -3.75 21.57 5.31
N ALA A 287 -4.09 20.98 4.16
CA ALA A 287 -3.13 20.50 3.16
C ALA A 287 -2.22 21.61 2.64
N LEU A 288 -2.76 22.79 2.34
CA LEU A 288 -2.00 23.95 1.89
C LEU A 288 -1.06 24.47 2.98
N ALA A 289 -1.57 24.63 4.21
CA ALA A 289 -0.75 25.03 5.35
C ALA A 289 0.40 24.02 5.59
N ASN A 290 0.10 22.72 5.50
CA ASN A 290 1.09 21.66 5.62
C ASN A 290 2.17 21.76 4.54
N LEU A 291 1.75 21.86 3.28
CA LEU A 291 2.65 21.91 2.13
C LEU A 291 3.60 23.11 2.24
N VAL A 292 3.05 24.30 2.51
CA VAL A 292 3.86 25.53 2.66
C VAL A 292 4.80 25.40 3.84
N ALA A 293 4.31 25.02 5.02
CA ALA A 293 5.15 24.89 6.21
C ALA A 293 6.29 23.89 6.01
N MET A 294 6.02 22.77 5.34
CA MET A 294 7.01 21.74 5.06
C MET A 294 8.09 22.19 4.09
N PHE A 295 7.71 22.74 2.92
CA PHE A 295 8.69 23.23 1.94
C PHE A 295 9.52 24.39 2.49
N MET A 296 8.90 25.30 3.25
CA MET A 296 9.63 26.36 3.94
C MET A 296 10.62 25.82 4.97
N THR A 297 10.24 24.78 5.72
CA THR A 297 11.13 24.13 6.68
C THR A 297 12.32 23.47 5.98
N LEU A 298 12.08 22.67 4.93
CA LEU A 298 13.13 21.97 4.18
C LEU A 298 14.12 22.93 3.54
N TRP A 299 13.61 24.04 3.02
CA TRP A 299 14.44 25.11 2.48
C TRP A 299 15.27 25.79 3.59
N ALA A 300 14.63 26.20 4.69
CA ALA A 300 15.31 26.86 5.81
C ALA A 300 16.35 25.96 6.50
N SER A 301 16.11 24.65 6.53
CA SER A 301 17.02 23.65 7.12
C SER A 301 18.05 23.08 6.14
N GLN A 302 18.10 23.59 4.89
CA GLN A 302 18.99 23.11 3.82
C GLN A 302 18.85 21.61 3.50
N LEU A 303 17.68 21.02 3.76
CA LEU A 303 17.40 19.60 3.48
C LEU A 303 16.73 19.39 2.11
N LEU A 304 16.28 20.46 1.47
CA LEU A 304 15.57 20.41 0.18
C LEU A 304 16.37 19.71 -0.94
N PRO A 305 17.70 19.92 -1.10
CA PRO A 305 18.47 19.22 -2.12
C PRO A 305 18.54 17.70 -1.89
N LEU A 306 18.59 17.23 -0.63
CA LEU A 306 18.58 15.79 -0.31
C LEU A 306 17.27 15.10 -0.68
N VAL A 307 16.18 15.87 -0.74
CA VAL A 307 14.84 15.36 -1.04
C VAL A 307 14.57 15.34 -2.54
N THR A 308 14.96 16.42 -3.23
CA THR A 308 14.56 16.69 -4.62
C THR A 308 15.66 16.39 -5.63
N GLY A 309 16.92 16.27 -5.18
CA GLY A 309 18.09 16.20 -6.05
C GLY A 309 18.40 17.50 -6.79
N GLN A 310 17.66 18.58 -6.54
CA GLN A 310 17.86 19.89 -7.15
C GLN A 310 18.57 20.82 -6.17
N GLU A 311 19.69 21.40 -6.62
CA GLU A 311 20.54 22.28 -5.80
C GLU A 311 19.99 23.72 -5.72
N ASP A 312 19.24 24.17 -6.74
CA ASP A 312 18.76 25.54 -6.85
C ASP A 312 17.21 25.67 -6.78
N GLY A 313 16.76 26.48 -5.81
CA GLY A 313 15.40 27.02 -5.77
C GLY A 313 14.32 26.12 -5.15
N LEU A 314 13.11 26.69 -5.03
CA LEU A 314 11.92 25.94 -4.59
C LEU A 314 11.32 25.21 -5.79
N PRO A 315 11.00 23.90 -5.68
CA PRO A 315 10.43 23.10 -6.77
C PRO A 315 8.93 23.42 -6.93
N TRP A 316 8.62 24.61 -7.44
CA TRP A 316 7.26 25.14 -7.56
C TRP A 316 6.33 24.20 -8.34
N LEU A 317 6.85 23.53 -9.38
CA LEU A 317 6.09 22.60 -10.19
C LEU A 317 5.65 21.37 -9.36
N ALA A 318 6.58 20.78 -8.60
CA ALA A 318 6.29 19.66 -7.71
C ALA A 318 5.29 20.08 -6.63
N MET A 319 5.43 21.29 -6.06
CA MET A 319 4.48 21.82 -5.07
C MET A 319 3.06 21.93 -5.64
N VAL A 320 2.90 22.46 -6.86
CA VAL A 320 1.60 22.59 -7.52
C VAL A 320 1.02 21.21 -7.87
N GLN A 321 1.85 20.29 -8.34
CA GLN A 321 1.43 18.91 -8.63
C GLN A 321 0.97 18.20 -7.35
N ILE A 322 1.74 18.26 -6.27
CA ILE A 322 1.39 17.70 -4.96
C ILE A 322 0.10 18.34 -4.43
N LEU A 323 -0.07 19.65 -4.55
CA LEU A 323 -1.32 20.31 -4.18
C LEU A 323 -2.51 19.78 -4.98
N GLY A 324 -2.36 19.57 -6.29
CA GLY A 324 -3.37 18.94 -7.14
C GLY A 324 -3.73 17.52 -6.67
N LEU A 325 -2.73 16.72 -6.28
CA LEU A 325 -2.96 15.39 -5.70
C LEU A 325 -3.71 15.47 -4.37
N LEU A 326 -3.33 16.40 -3.49
CA LEU A 326 -4.01 16.64 -2.22
C LEU A 326 -5.45 17.11 -2.42
N VAL A 327 -5.76 17.81 -3.52
CA VAL A 327 -7.14 18.16 -3.87
C VAL A 327 -7.99 16.93 -4.18
N LEU A 328 -7.51 16.06 -5.08
CA LEU A 328 -8.18 14.82 -5.43
C LEU A 328 -8.37 13.93 -4.21
N PHE A 329 -7.30 13.81 -3.43
CA PHE A 329 -7.28 13.00 -2.23
C PHE A 329 -8.23 13.51 -1.15
N SER A 330 -8.25 14.82 -0.87
CA SER A 330 -9.18 15.44 0.08
C SER A 330 -10.64 15.20 -0.32
N GLY A 331 -10.94 15.29 -1.61
CA GLY A 331 -12.27 14.98 -2.13
C GLY A 331 -12.66 13.52 -1.89
N PHE A 332 -11.82 12.58 -2.32
CA PHE A 332 -12.06 11.16 -2.08
C PHE A 332 -12.24 10.83 -0.59
N PHE A 333 -11.31 11.29 0.25
CA PHE A 333 -11.29 10.94 1.66
C PHE A 333 -12.43 11.59 2.46
N ALA A 334 -12.79 12.85 2.17
CA ALA A 334 -13.94 13.51 2.79
C ALA A 334 -15.26 12.76 2.52
N ALA A 335 -15.42 12.18 1.33
CA ALA A 335 -16.59 11.38 1.00
C ALA A 335 -16.65 10.08 1.81
N VAL A 336 -15.51 9.41 1.99
CA VAL A 336 -15.40 8.21 2.83
C VAL A 336 -15.72 8.54 4.29
N LEU A 337 -15.15 9.63 4.82
CA LEU A 337 -15.41 10.08 6.18
C LEU A 337 -16.89 10.36 6.40
N LEU A 338 -17.52 11.18 5.55
CA LEU A 338 -18.94 11.51 5.67
C LEU A 338 -19.83 10.27 5.54
N SER A 339 -19.47 9.31 4.70
CA SER A 339 -20.20 8.04 4.61
C SER A 339 -20.19 7.27 5.93
N LEU A 340 -19.07 7.26 6.66
CA LEU A 340 -18.92 6.51 7.91
C LEU A 340 -19.50 7.27 9.10
N THR A 341 -19.22 8.56 9.21
CA THR A 341 -19.67 9.40 10.33
C THR A 341 -21.17 9.67 10.28
N SER A 342 -21.83 9.52 9.13
CA SER A 342 -23.30 9.62 9.01
C SER A 342 -24.06 8.50 9.73
N TYR A 343 -23.41 7.37 10.04
CA TYR A 343 -24.01 6.27 10.78
C TYR A 343 -23.93 6.41 12.29
N ALA A 344 -22.95 7.17 12.79
CA ALA A 344 -22.72 7.32 14.22
C ALA A 344 -23.82 8.14 14.89
N ARG A 345 -24.17 7.77 16.12
CA ARG A 345 -25.17 8.49 16.94
C ARG A 345 -24.53 9.58 17.79
N SER A 346 -23.24 9.46 18.07
CA SER A 346 -22.47 10.40 18.89
C SER A 346 -21.10 10.67 18.30
N PHE A 347 -20.49 11.76 18.75
CA PHE A 347 -19.11 12.12 18.44
C PHE A 347 -18.14 10.98 18.75
N LYS A 348 -18.31 10.33 19.91
CA LYS A 348 -17.44 9.21 20.35
C LYS A 348 -17.57 7.98 19.44
N GLU A 349 -18.78 7.64 19.00
CA GLU A 349 -19.00 6.54 18.06
C GLU A 349 -18.39 6.83 16.69
N ALA A 350 -18.55 8.05 16.19
CA ALA A 350 -17.96 8.48 14.93
C ALA A 350 -16.43 8.38 14.99
N GLN A 351 -15.82 8.89 16.07
CA GLN A 351 -14.39 8.79 16.30
C GLN A 351 -13.94 7.31 16.33
N ALA A 352 -14.67 6.44 17.01
CA ALA A 352 -14.35 5.02 17.08
C ALA A 352 -14.44 4.33 15.70
N TYR A 353 -15.40 4.71 14.84
CA TYR A 353 -15.50 4.20 13.47
C TYR A 353 -14.35 4.66 12.58
N LEU A 354 -13.81 5.86 12.83
CA LEU A 354 -12.71 6.40 12.05
C LEU A 354 -11.34 5.84 12.45
N ILE A 355 -11.11 5.44 13.71
CA ILE A 355 -9.80 4.91 14.15
C ILE A 355 -9.26 3.78 13.23
N PRO A 356 -10.02 2.72 12.90
CA PRO A 356 -9.54 1.67 12.00
C PRO A 356 -9.19 2.18 10.60
N ILE A 357 -9.94 3.17 10.09
CA ILE A 357 -9.68 3.79 8.79
C ILE A 357 -8.42 4.64 8.85
N MET A 358 -8.21 5.37 9.94
CA MET A 358 -6.99 6.12 10.20
C MET A 358 -5.77 5.19 10.25
N LEU A 359 -5.87 4.05 10.95
CA LEU A 359 -4.79 3.05 11.00
C LEU A 359 -4.54 2.42 9.63
N LEU A 360 -5.61 2.02 8.91
CA LEU A 360 -5.50 1.54 7.54
C LEU A 360 -4.86 2.58 6.62
N SER A 361 -5.07 3.87 6.92
CA SER A 361 -4.47 4.95 6.15
C SER A 361 -2.96 5.11 6.35
N LEU A 362 -2.38 4.47 7.36
CA LEU A 362 -0.93 4.41 7.56
C LEU A 362 -0.28 3.33 6.68
N THR A 363 -1.04 2.33 6.23
CA THR A 363 -0.52 1.21 5.43
C THR A 363 0.23 1.69 4.18
N PRO A 364 -0.28 2.68 3.41
CA PRO A 364 0.45 3.25 2.28
C PRO A 364 1.78 3.90 2.63
N GLY A 365 1.89 4.46 3.83
CA GLY A 365 3.14 5.01 4.32
C GLY A 365 4.20 3.95 4.50
N VAL A 366 3.83 2.84 5.14
CA VAL A 366 4.73 1.69 5.30
C VAL A 366 5.11 1.11 3.94
N LEU A 367 4.13 0.95 3.03
CA LEU A 367 4.39 0.45 1.67
C LEU A 367 5.31 1.37 0.86
N SER A 368 5.18 2.68 1.02
CA SER A 368 6.00 3.65 0.30
C SER A 368 7.47 3.61 0.74
N LEU A 369 7.72 3.24 2.00
CA LEU A 369 9.07 3.06 2.57
C LEU A 369 9.74 1.75 2.12
N MET A 370 9.02 0.83 1.50
CA MET A 370 9.59 -0.44 1.05
C MET A 370 10.37 -0.24 -0.26
N PRO A 371 11.64 -0.69 -0.33
CA PRO A 371 12.42 -0.68 -1.57
C PRO A 371 11.74 -1.45 -2.72
N GLY A 372 11.83 -0.92 -3.93
CA GLY A 372 11.26 -1.52 -5.14
C GLY A 372 9.75 -1.34 -5.34
N VAL A 373 9.02 -0.73 -4.38
CA VAL A 373 7.59 -0.41 -4.59
C VAL A 373 7.49 0.86 -5.43
N THR A 374 7.11 0.73 -6.70
CA THR A 374 6.89 1.84 -7.66
C THR A 374 5.40 2.05 -7.96
N LEU A 375 5.04 3.21 -8.51
CA LEU A 375 3.72 3.50 -9.01
C LEU A 375 3.48 2.77 -10.34
N SER A 376 3.24 1.46 -10.27
CA SER A 376 2.98 0.64 -11.45
C SER A 376 1.84 -0.36 -11.18
N GLY A 377 1.20 -0.82 -12.26
CA GLY A 377 0.16 -1.85 -12.21
C GLY A 377 -0.95 -1.55 -11.19
N PRO A 378 -1.24 -2.45 -10.23
CA PRO A 378 -2.32 -2.25 -9.26
C PRO A 378 -2.02 -1.15 -8.24
N MET A 379 -0.76 -0.80 -8.00
CA MET A 379 -0.41 0.26 -7.04
C MET A 379 -0.80 1.64 -7.56
N ALA A 380 -0.86 1.83 -8.88
CA ALA A 380 -1.41 3.04 -9.51
C ALA A 380 -2.93 3.17 -9.38
N ILE A 381 -3.63 2.07 -9.09
CA ILE A 381 -5.08 2.02 -8.91
C ILE A 381 -5.45 1.97 -7.43
N ALA A 382 -4.66 1.33 -6.57
CA ALA A 382 -5.00 1.13 -5.17
C ALA A 382 -5.21 2.47 -4.44
N PRO A 383 -6.41 2.72 -3.86
CA PRO A 383 -6.71 3.99 -3.23
C PRO A 383 -5.75 4.25 -2.08
N LEU A 384 -5.41 5.52 -1.87
CA LEU A 384 -4.45 6.01 -0.86
C LEU A 384 -2.99 5.62 -1.13
N VAL A 385 -2.69 4.38 -1.55
CA VAL A 385 -1.36 3.97 -2.00
C VAL A 385 -0.93 4.78 -3.22
N ASN A 386 -1.79 4.85 -4.23
CA ASN A 386 -1.54 5.54 -5.48
C ASN A 386 -1.14 7.02 -5.29
N ILE A 387 -1.84 7.75 -4.42
CA ILE A 387 -1.57 9.16 -4.14
C ILE A 387 -0.24 9.35 -3.43
N VAL A 388 0.08 8.51 -2.43
CA VAL A 388 1.34 8.60 -1.67
C VAL A 388 2.53 8.29 -2.59
N LEU A 389 2.45 7.22 -3.38
CA LEU A 389 3.51 6.84 -4.32
C LEU A 389 3.70 7.87 -5.43
N LEU A 390 2.61 8.40 -6.01
CA LEU A 390 2.70 9.44 -7.04
C LEU A 390 3.29 10.74 -6.47
N ALA A 391 2.91 11.14 -5.26
CA ALA A 391 3.49 12.32 -4.62
C ALA A 391 4.98 12.14 -4.31
N ARG A 392 5.43 10.94 -3.96
CA ARG A 392 6.86 10.58 -3.81
C ARG A 392 7.60 10.71 -5.13
N GLU A 393 7.09 10.11 -6.21
CA GLU A 393 7.73 10.15 -7.53
C GLU A 393 7.73 11.55 -8.14
N VAL A 394 6.68 12.36 -7.89
CA VAL A 394 6.65 13.78 -8.28
C VAL A 394 7.74 14.57 -7.55
N LEU A 395 7.92 14.32 -6.25
CA LEU A 395 8.93 15.00 -5.45
C LEU A 395 10.36 14.62 -5.86
N GLN A 396 10.55 13.38 -6.31
CA GLN A 396 11.83 12.84 -6.78
C GLN A 396 12.09 13.11 -8.28
N GLY A 397 11.14 13.68 -9.01
CA GLY A 397 11.26 13.93 -10.44
C GLY A 397 11.20 12.67 -11.31
N THR A 398 10.72 11.53 -10.79
CA THR A 398 10.67 10.23 -11.47
C THR A 398 9.26 9.83 -11.94
N ALA A 399 8.26 10.68 -11.72
CA ALA A 399 6.87 10.38 -12.04
C ALA A 399 6.61 10.19 -13.55
N GLN A 400 6.05 9.03 -13.90
CA GLN A 400 5.66 8.71 -15.28
C GLN A 400 4.21 9.10 -15.56
N ALA A 401 3.95 9.65 -16.76
CA ALA A 401 2.64 10.17 -17.15
C ALA A 401 1.53 9.10 -17.17
N GLY A 402 1.84 7.87 -17.61
CA GLY A 402 0.87 6.78 -17.71
C GLY A 402 0.27 6.38 -16.35
N PRO A 403 1.09 5.90 -15.40
CA PRO A 403 0.63 5.58 -14.05
C PRO A 403 0.00 6.78 -13.31
N ALA A 404 0.55 7.99 -13.50
CA ALA A 404 -0.01 9.20 -12.92
C ALA A 404 -1.45 9.47 -13.40
N MET A 405 -1.72 9.35 -14.70
CA MET A 405 -3.05 9.51 -15.27
C MET A 405 -4.02 8.45 -14.71
N LEU A 406 -3.57 7.20 -14.60
CA LEU A 406 -4.36 6.12 -14.03
C LEU A 406 -4.72 6.38 -12.55
N THR A 407 -3.78 6.91 -11.77
CA THR A 407 -4.00 7.35 -10.38
C THR A 407 -5.05 8.46 -10.27
N VAL A 408 -4.99 9.46 -11.14
CA VAL A 408 -5.97 10.55 -11.16
C VAL A 408 -7.37 10.01 -11.49
N ILE A 409 -7.48 9.21 -12.56
CA ILE A 409 -8.77 8.65 -13.02
C ILE A 409 -9.36 7.72 -11.96
N SER A 410 -8.55 6.82 -11.37
CA SER A 410 -9.03 5.88 -10.34
C SER A 410 -9.48 6.62 -9.08
N THR A 411 -8.73 7.62 -8.63
CA THR A 411 -9.08 8.42 -7.44
C THR A 411 -10.36 9.22 -7.64
N VAL A 412 -10.56 9.82 -8.83
CA VAL A 412 -11.82 10.49 -9.17
C VAL A 412 -12.99 9.49 -9.19
N GLY A 413 -12.78 8.31 -9.77
CA GLY A 413 -13.76 7.23 -9.76
C GLY A 413 -14.15 6.79 -8.34
N TYR A 414 -13.17 6.65 -7.46
CA TYR A 414 -13.42 6.31 -6.06
C TYR A 414 -14.11 7.43 -5.29
N ALA A 415 -13.76 8.69 -5.54
CA ALA A 415 -14.47 9.83 -4.95
C ALA A 415 -15.95 9.81 -5.35
N PHE A 416 -16.26 9.59 -6.63
CA PHE A 416 -17.63 9.51 -7.10
C PHE A 416 -18.39 8.32 -6.49
N ALA A 417 -17.75 7.15 -6.40
CA ALA A 417 -18.32 5.97 -5.76
C ALA A 417 -18.59 6.22 -4.26
N ALA A 418 -17.62 6.80 -3.54
CA ALA A 418 -17.74 7.12 -2.12
C ALA A 418 -18.85 8.15 -1.85
N ILE A 419 -18.95 9.21 -2.66
CA ILE A 419 -20.04 10.20 -2.57
C ILE A 419 -21.40 9.54 -2.85
N SER A 420 -21.47 8.66 -3.85
CA SER A 420 -22.70 7.93 -4.19
C SER A 420 -23.15 7.02 -3.05
N ILE A 421 -22.21 6.37 -2.36
CA ILE A 421 -22.46 5.58 -1.16
C ILE A 421 -22.94 6.53 -0.04
N ALA A 422 -22.20 7.60 0.26
CA ALA A 422 -22.58 8.59 1.27
C ALA A 422 -24.01 9.12 1.04
N ALA A 423 -24.38 9.44 -0.21
CA ALA A 423 -25.71 9.93 -0.56
C ALA A 423 -26.84 8.93 -0.30
N LYS A 424 -26.57 7.62 -0.46
CA LYS A 424 -27.54 6.55 -0.14
C LYS A 424 -27.70 6.34 1.37
N LEU A 425 -26.65 6.62 2.13
CA LEU A 425 -26.60 6.36 3.57
C LEU A 425 -27.06 7.55 4.40
N PHE A 426 -26.82 8.76 3.89
CA PHE A 426 -27.19 10.01 4.51
C PHE A 426 -28.71 10.11 4.66
N GLY A 427 -29.20 10.11 5.90
CA GLY A 427 -30.62 10.16 6.23
C GLY A 427 -31.40 8.86 6.09
N GLY A 428 -30.72 7.71 6.02
CA GLY A 428 -31.37 6.44 6.29
C GLY A 428 -31.81 6.35 7.76
N ASP A 429 -32.97 5.73 8.02
CA ASP A 429 -33.45 5.50 9.39
C ASP A 429 -32.48 4.59 10.15
N ALA A 430 -31.56 5.21 10.91
CA ALA A 430 -30.69 4.50 11.85
C ALA A 430 -31.51 3.80 12.95
N VAL A 431 -32.73 4.29 13.22
CA VAL A 431 -33.65 3.73 14.23
C VAL A 431 -34.06 2.29 13.91
N SER A 432 -34.22 1.92 12.63
CA SER A 432 -34.66 0.57 12.25
C SER A 432 -33.52 -0.43 11.97
N ARG A 433 -32.26 0.04 11.86
CA ARG A 433 -31.12 -0.82 11.45
C ARG A 433 -30.04 -1.06 12.51
N THR A 434 -30.15 -0.47 13.70
CA THR A 434 -29.18 -0.68 14.79
C THR A 434 -29.85 -1.15 16.07
N SER A 435 -30.34 -2.39 16.07
CA SER A 435 -30.50 -3.16 17.30
C SER A 435 -29.12 -3.64 17.78
N GLY A 436 -28.51 -2.90 18.72
CA GLY A 436 -27.51 -3.45 19.67
C GLY A 436 -26.02 -3.50 19.27
N ALA A 437 -25.60 -2.89 18.16
CA ALA A 437 -24.22 -2.99 17.66
C ALA A 437 -23.27 -1.91 18.20
N SER A 438 -23.14 -1.78 19.52
CA SER A 438 -22.03 -1.01 20.10
C SER A 438 -20.74 -1.84 20.02
N ILE A 439 -19.58 -1.21 19.82
CA ILE A 439 -18.28 -1.89 19.99
C ILE A 439 -18.20 -2.55 21.37
N ALA A 440 -18.79 -1.95 22.40
CA ALA A 440 -18.91 -2.56 23.73
C ALA A 440 -19.69 -3.89 23.69
N GLY A 441 -20.71 -3.99 22.83
CA GLY A 441 -21.47 -5.21 22.60
C GLY A 441 -20.63 -6.37 22.05
N LEU A 442 -19.52 -6.11 21.36
CA LEU A 442 -18.57 -7.14 20.90
C LEU A 442 -17.83 -7.82 22.06
N PHE A 443 -17.62 -7.08 23.15
CA PHE A 443 -16.98 -7.58 24.36
C PHE A 443 -17.98 -8.13 25.38
N THR A 444 -19.27 -8.11 25.08
CA THR A 444 -20.28 -8.75 25.93
C THR A 444 -20.50 -10.19 25.51
N ARG A 445 -20.33 -11.11 26.47
CA ARG A 445 -20.58 -12.54 26.24
C ARG A 445 -22.08 -12.79 26.10
N PRO A 446 -22.57 -13.34 24.97
CA PRO A 446 -23.99 -13.64 24.79
C PRO A 446 -24.49 -14.68 25.80
N ALA A 447 -25.75 -14.56 26.24
CA ALA A 447 -26.39 -15.57 27.10
C ALA A 447 -26.73 -16.86 26.33
N ASN A 448 -27.31 -16.72 25.13
CA ASN A 448 -27.77 -17.85 24.32
C ASN A 448 -26.72 -18.33 23.32
N MET A 449 -26.75 -19.63 23.03
CA MET A 449 -25.90 -20.24 22.00
C MET A 449 -26.34 -19.78 20.61
N LYS A 450 -25.37 -19.49 19.73
CA LYS A 450 -25.60 -19.10 18.34
C LYS A 450 -25.13 -20.23 17.42
N LEU A 451 -25.84 -20.46 16.31
CA LEU A 451 -25.43 -21.49 15.33
C LEU A 451 -24.23 -21.05 14.48
N VAL A 452 -24.07 -19.75 14.25
CA VAL A 452 -22.98 -19.19 13.43
C VAL A 452 -22.47 -17.89 14.06
N PRO A 453 -21.24 -17.46 13.74
CA PRO A 453 -20.73 -16.17 14.20
C PRO A 453 -21.54 -15.00 13.64
N THR A 454 -21.52 -13.87 14.35
CA THR A 454 -22.10 -12.63 13.83
C THR A 454 -21.16 -12.00 12.80
N THR A 455 -21.72 -11.20 11.91
CA THR A 455 -20.96 -10.50 10.87
C THR A 455 -19.99 -9.48 11.45
N GLN A 456 -20.33 -8.88 12.60
CA GLN A 456 -19.44 -7.97 13.33
C GLN A 456 -18.26 -8.71 13.98
N ALA A 457 -18.52 -9.88 14.58
CA ALA A 457 -17.43 -10.72 15.10
C ALA A 457 -16.49 -11.15 13.97
N ALA A 458 -17.04 -11.54 12.82
CA ALA A 458 -16.25 -11.87 11.63
C ALA A 458 -15.42 -10.68 11.12
N ALA A 459 -16.01 -9.49 11.02
CA ALA A 459 -15.29 -8.28 10.61
C ALA A 459 -14.17 -7.89 11.59
N MET A 460 -14.42 -7.98 12.91
CA MET A 460 -13.43 -7.70 13.94
C MET A 460 -12.30 -8.72 13.93
N THR A 461 -12.62 -10.01 13.83
CA THR A 461 -11.61 -11.06 13.67
C THR A 461 -10.76 -10.78 12.44
N LEU A 462 -11.38 -10.52 11.29
CA LEU A 462 -10.66 -10.22 10.06
C LEU A 462 -9.73 -9.01 10.18
N ALA A 463 -10.18 -7.93 10.81
CA ALA A 463 -9.39 -6.72 11.03
C ALA A 463 -8.17 -6.96 11.95
N LEU A 464 -8.29 -7.89 12.91
CA LEU A 464 -7.22 -8.21 13.86
C LEU A 464 -6.29 -9.33 13.39
N LEU A 465 -6.67 -10.12 12.37
CA LEU A 465 -5.85 -11.24 11.88
C LEU A 465 -4.47 -10.78 11.38
N VAL A 466 -4.41 -9.75 10.53
CA VAL A 466 -3.12 -9.28 9.97
C VAL A 466 -2.20 -8.74 11.06
N PRO A 467 -2.63 -7.81 11.94
CA PRO A 467 -1.77 -7.35 13.04
C PRO A 467 -1.35 -8.50 13.96
N LEU A 468 -2.27 -9.39 14.33
CA LEU A 468 -1.97 -10.49 15.24
C LEU A 468 -0.95 -11.47 14.63
N TYR A 469 -1.11 -11.80 13.34
CA TYR A 469 -0.16 -12.63 12.61
C TYR A 469 1.20 -11.94 12.48
N TYR A 470 1.23 -10.66 12.11
CA TYR A 470 2.46 -9.89 11.97
C TYR A 470 3.23 -9.83 13.30
N LEU A 471 2.56 -9.51 14.42
CA LEU A 471 3.19 -9.47 15.74
C LEU A 471 3.67 -10.85 16.17
N SER A 472 2.84 -11.88 16.05
CA SER A 472 3.19 -13.24 16.51
C SER A 472 4.31 -13.85 15.67
N SER A 473 4.25 -13.68 14.34
CA SER A 473 5.27 -14.18 13.41
C SER A 473 6.61 -13.50 13.65
N ASN A 474 6.65 -12.16 13.67
CA ASN A 474 7.91 -11.44 13.88
C ASN A 474 8.50 -11.68 15.27
N PHE A 475 7.67 -11.73 16.32
CA PHE A 475 8.15 -12.03 17.67
C PHE A 475 8.78 -13.43 17.72
N LEU A 476 8.10 -14.46 17.19
CA LEU A 476 8.60 -15.83 17.22
C LEU A 476 9.83 -16.02 16.33
N VAL A 477 9.87 -15.41 15.14
CA VAL A 477 11.04 -15.48 14.24
C VAL A 477 12.24 -14.73 14.82
N GLN A 478 12.03 -13.55 15.44
CA GLN A 478 13.08 -12.81 16.12
C GLN A 478 13.63 -13.63 17.29
N PHE A 479 12.75 -14.19 18.11
CA PHE A 479 13.13 -15.08 19.21
C PHE A 479 13.93 -16.28 18.71
N GLY A 480 13.50 -16.93 17.63
CA GLY A 480 14.23 -18.03 17.01
C GLY A 480 15.58 -17.61 16.43
N THR A 481 15.73 -16.35 16.00
CA THR A 481 17.01 -15.80 15.52
C THR A 481 17.95 -15.50 16.68
N THR A 482 17.46 -14.93 17.78
CA THR A 482 18.24 -14.70 19.01
C THR A 482 18.78 -15.98 19.62
N LEU A 483 18.07 -17.10 19.44
CA LEU A 483 18.48 -18.43 19.90
C LEU A 483 19.25 -19.23 18.83
N GLU A 484 19.62 -18.61 17.70
CA GLU A 484 20.36 -19.24 16.59
C GLU A 484 19.73 -20.56 16.10
N LEU A 485 18.40 -20.66 16.12
CA LEU A 485 17.70 -21.88 15.71
C LEU A 485 17.87 -22.17 14.22
N SER A 486 17.93 -23.45 13.87
CA SER A 486 17.95 -23.92 12.48
C SER A 486 16.73 -23.44 11.68
N LEU A 487 16.86 -23.38 10.35
CA LEU A 487 15.77 -22.99 9.45
C LEU A 487 14.52 -23.85 9.65
N ALA A 488 14.67 -25.15 9.87
CA ALA A 488 13.58 -26.07 10.16
C ALA A 488 12.77 -25.64 11.40
N ASN A 489 13.45 -25.24 12.47
CA ASN A 489 12.81 -24.75 13.69
C ASN A 489 12.14 -23.39 13.47
N LYS A 490 12.75 -22.50 12.69
CA LYS A 490 12.13 -21.21 12.30
C LYS A 490 10.83 -21.42 11.50
N LEU A 491 10.78 -22.43 10.62
CA LEU A 491 9.54 -22.81 9.91
C LEU A 491 8.45 -23.33 10.86
N LEU A 492 8.82 -24.14 11.87
CA LEU A 492 7.87 -24.59 12.90
C LEU A 492 7.34 -23.43 13.74
N LEU A 493 8.17 -22.43 14.05
CA LEU A 493 7.74 -21.20 14.72
C LEU A 493 6.79 -20.37 13.83
N SER A 494 7.03 -20.31 12.53
CA SER A 494 6.10 -19.68 11.58
C SER A 494 4.76 -20.43 11.51
N ALA A 495 4.79 -21.76 11.48
CA ALA A 495 3.59 -22.58 11.55
C ALA A 495 2.81 -22.34 12.86
N LEU A 496 3.52 -22.22 13.99
CA LEU A 496 2.91 -21.85 15.28
C LEU A 496 2.25 -20.47 15.22
N ALA A 497 2.91 -19.46 14.64
CA ALA A 497 2.32 -18.13 14.46
C ALA A 497 1.01 -18.19 13.66
N LEU A 498 0.97 -19.01 12.60
CA LEU A 498 -0.21 -19.22 11.78
C LEU A 498 -1.33 -19.93 12.55
N ILE A 499 -1.01 -20.96 13.35
CA ILE A 499 -1.96 -21.64 14.24
C ILE A 499 -2.56 -20.67 15.25
N LEU A 500 -1.75 -19.82 15.86
CA LEU A 500 -2.22 -18.84 16.84
C LEU A 500 -3.16 -17.81 16.19
N ALA A 501 -2.79 -17.27 15.03
CA ALA A 501 -3.54 -16.21 14.36
C ALA A 501 -4.80 -16.73 13.64
N PHE A 502 -4.70 -17.76 12.80
CA PHE A 502 -5.80 -18.23 11.95
C PHE A 502 -6.57 -19.43 12.55
N GLY A 503 -5.98 -20.17 13.49
CA GLY A 503 -6.65 -21.26 14.19
C GLY A 503 -7.25 -20.82 15.52
N LEU A 504 -6.37 -20.54 16.50
CA LEU A 504 -6.74 -20.31 17.90
C LEU A 504 -7.58 -19.05 18.07
N PHE A 505 -7.21 -17.93 17.44
CA PHE A 505 -7.93 -16.67 17.63
C PHE A 505 -9.39 -16.70 17.12
N PRO A 506 -9.71 -17.11 15.88
CA PRO A 506 -11.10 -17.29 15.45
C PRO A 506 -11.87 -18.28 16.33
N TRP A 507 -11.20 -19.35 16.80
CA TRP A 507 -11.80 -20.33 17.71
C TRP A 507 -12.16 -19.71 19.07
N LEU A 508 -11.26 -18.91 19.66
CA LEU A 508 -11.53 -18.17 20.89
C LEU A 508 -12.69 -17.20 20.71
N VAL A 509 -12.76 -16.47 19.58
CA VAL A 509 -13.87 -15.56 19.28
C VAL A 509 -15.19 -16.32 19.13
N ALA A 510 -15.22 -17.45 18.44
CA ALA A 510 -16.40 -18.31 18.32
C ALA A 510 -16.85 -18.83 19.71
N ARG A 511 -15.90 -19.27 20.54
CA ARG A 511 -16.17 -19.78 21.88
C ARG A 511 -16.68 -18.71 22.83
N PHE A 512 -16.09 -17.52 22.77
CA PHE A 512 -16.51 -16.33 23.51
C PHE A 512 -17.95 -15.95 23.15
N ASN A 513 -18.28 -15.93 21.85
CA ASN A 513 -19.62 -15.63 21.34
C ASN A 513 -20.66 -16.76 21.53
N ARG A 514 -20.30 -17.85 22.23
CA ARG A 514 -21.12 -19.06 22.40
C ARG A 514 -21.63 -19.62 21.06
N CYS A 515 -20.79 -19.64 20.04
CA CYS A 515 -21.11 -20.25 18.76
C CYS A 515 -20.95 -21.79 18.83
N GLN A 516 -21.86 -22.52 18.18
CA GLN A 516 -21.74 -23.97 18.03
C GLN A 516 -20.65 -24.29 16.99
N LEU A 517 -19.61 -25.03 17.41
CA LEU A 517 -18.41 -25.24 16.59
C LEU A 517 -18.68 -26.07 15.32
N SER A 518 -19.52 -27.10 15.41
CA SER A 518 -19.85 -27.97 14.27
C SER A 518 -20.45 -27.20 13.09
N THR A 519 -21.39 -26.28 13.38
CA THR A 519 -22.06 -25.44 12.39
C THR A 519 -21.21 -24.24 11.97
N THR A 520 -20.46 -23.66 12.90
CA THR A 520 -19.52 -22.55 12.62
C THR A 520 -18.40 -22.96 11.67
N TYR A 521 -17.81 -24.14 11.87
CA TYR A 521 -16.69 -24.62 11.06
C TYR A 521 -17.10 -25.65 10.00
N GLN A 522 -18.40 -25.86 9.78
CA GLN A 522 -18.92 -26.84 8.82
C GLN A 522 -18.25 -28.22 8.95
N LEU A 523 -18.22 -28.79 10.16
CA LEU A 523 -17.49 -30.04 10.46
C LEU A 523 -18.24 -31.32 10.05
N LYS A 524 -19.18 -31.23 9.11
CA LYS A 524 -19.94 -32.39 8.62
C LYS A 524 -19.01 -33.32 7.83
N SER A 525 -19.13 -34.63 8.04
CA SER A 525 -18.35 -35.62 7.29
C SER A 525 -18.66 -35.53 5.79
N PRO A 526 -17.66 -35.36 4.91
CA PRO A 526 -17.88 -35.34 3.46
C PRO A 526 -18.09 -36.75 2.91
N SER A 527 -18.54 -36.86 1.66
CA SER A 527 -18.50 -38.16 0.96
C SER A 527 -17.08 -38.49 0.50
N ALA A 528 -16.72 -39.78 0.46
CA ALA A 528 -15.39 -40.21 0.01
C ALA A 528 -15.08 -39.71 -1.41
N LEU A 529 -16.07 -39.72 -2.30
CA LEU A 529 -15.94 -39.16 -3.66
C LEU A 529 -15.57 -37.67 -3.65
N SER A 530 -16.13 -36.88 -2.72
CA SER A 530 -15.76 -35.46 -2.61
C SER A 530 -14.29 -35.28 -2.20
N ILE A 531 -13.73 -36.20 -1.40
CA ILE A 531 -12.31 -36.19 -1.04
C ILE A 531 -11.45 -36.55 -2.24
N VAL A 532 -11.81 -37.57 -3.02
CA VAL A 532 -11.08 -37.94 -4.26
C VAL A 532 -11.08 -36.77 -5.24
N GLY A 533 -12.25 -36.17 -5.48
CA GLY A 533 -12.35 -34.99 -6.34
C GLY A 533 -11.50 -33.81 -5.84
N ALA A 534 -11.47 -33.57 -4.53
CA ALA A 534 -10.64 -32.54 -3.92
C ALA A 534 -9.13 -32.76 -4.11
N VAL A 535 -8.64 -34.00 -3.98
CA VAL A 535 -7.23 -34.34 -4.25
C VAL A 535 -6.88 -34.03 -5.70
N LEU A 536 -7.72 -34.44 -6.65
CA LEU A 536 -7.51 -34.16 -8.08
C LEU A 536 -7.49 -32.65 -8.37
N VAL A 537 -8.40 -31.89 -7.76
CA VAL A 537 -8.39 -30.43 -7.86
C VAL A 537 -7.09 -29.84 -7.33
N GLY A 538 -6.62 -30.27 -6.15
CA GLY A 538 -5.38 -29.78 -5.55
C GLY A 538 -4.15 -30.04 -6.42
N ILE A 539 -4.06 -31.23 -7.01
CA ILE A 539 -2.94 -31.60 -7.90
C ILE A 539 -3.02 -30.85 -9.24
N GLY A 540 -4.19 -30.82 -9.88
CA GLY A 540 -4.36 -30.21 -11.21
C GLY A 540 -4.29 -28.68 -11.20
N ALA A 541 -4.79 -28.03 -10.14
CA ALA A 541 -4.96 -26.58 -10.11
C ALA A 541 -3.63 -25.82 -10.21
N TRP A 542 -2.50 -26.44 -9.85
CA TRP A 542 -1.17 -25.84 -9.97
C TRP A 542 -0.88 -25.25 -11.35
N GLY A 543 -1.14 -25.97 -12.43
CA GLY A 543 -0.85 -25.48 -13.78
C GLY A 543 -1.63 -24.20 -14.11
N VAL A 544 -2.90 -24.14 -13.73
CA VAL A 544 -3.74 -22.95 -13.93
C VAL A 544 -3.25 -21.78 -13.07
N MET A 545 -2.87 -22.03 -11.81
CA MET A 545 -2.37 -20.98 -10.93
C MET A 545 -1.04 -20.41 -11.42
N GLN A 546 -0.16 -21.24 -11.99
CA GLN A 546 1.10 -20.78 -12.57
C GLN A 546 0.86 -19.84 -13.77
N GLU A 547 -0.05 -20.17 -14.67
CA GLU A 547 -0.39 -19.29 -15.80
C GLU A 547 -1.06 -17.98 -15.34
N LEU A 548 -1.88 -18.02 -14.29
CA LEU A 548 -2.44 -16.82 -13.68
C LEU A 548 -1.37 -15.95 -13.01
N PHE A 549 -0.34 -16.56 -12.42
CA PHE A 549 0.81 -15.85 -11.87
C PHE A 549 1.59 -15.12 -12.99
N LEU A 550 1.86 -15.80 -14.11
CA LEU A 550 2.52 -15.20 -15.27
C LEU A 550 1.69 -14.09 -15.92
N LEU A 551 0.37 -14.26 -15.98
CA LEU A 551 -0.54 -13.22 -16.44
C LEU A 551 -0.49 -11.99 -15.53
N ALA A 552 -0.43 -12.19 -14.21
CA ALA A 552 -0.27 -11.09 -13.27
C ALA A 552 1.05 -10.34 -13.49
N ASP A 553 2.17 -11.06 -13.67
CA ASP A 553 3.48 -10.47 -14.02
C ASP A 553 3.39 -9.66 -15.34
N ALA A 554 2.79 -10.24 -16.38
CA ALA A 554 2.60 -9.59 -17.68
C ALA A 554 1.70 -8.34 -17.63
N MET A 555 0.76 -8.28 -16.68
CA MET A 555 -0.09 -7.12 -16.42
C MET A 555 0.63 -6.01 -15.62
N GLY A 556 1.92 -6.19 -15.31
CA GLY A 556 2.70 -5.25 -14.49
C GLY A 556 2.36 -5.35 -13.00
N ILE A 557 1.74 -6.44 -12.55
CA ILE A 557 1.55 -6.75 -11.13
C ILE A 557 2.81 -7.44 -10.62
N ARG A 558 3.94 -6.73 -10.58
CA ARG A 558 5.26 -7.30 -10.25
C ARG A 558 5.76 -6.75 -8.91
N GLY A 559 5.94 -7.64 -7.92
CA GLY A 559 6.64 -7.34 -6.66
C GLY A 559 8.10 -7.78 -6.65
N LEU A 560 8.44 -8.73 -7.52
CA LEU A 560 9.77 -9.35 -7.65
C LEU A 560 10.70 -8.55 -8.59
N ASP A 561 11.56 -7.70 -8.06
CA ASP A 561 12.74 -7.19 -8.76
C ASP A 561 13.84 -8.28 -8.85
N ASP A 562 14.89 -8.03 -9.63
CA ASP A 562 15.92 -9.04 -9.91
C ASP A 562 16.68 -9.45 -8.63
N GLU A 563 16.85 -8.52 -7.68
CA GLU A 563 17.40 -8.78 -6.35
C GLU A 563 16.51 -9.70 -5.51
N LYS A 564 15.20 -9.40 -5.43
CA LYS A 564 14.23 -10.24 -4.74
C LYS A 564 14.09 -11.62 -5.38
N ILE A 565 14.22 -11.73 -6.70
CA ILE A 565 14.27 -13.04 -7.39
C ILE A 565 15.50 -13.83 -6.95
N ALA A 566 16.66 -13.19 -6.85
CA ALA A 566 17.87 -13.83 -6.36
C ALA A 566 17.70 -14.29 -4.90
N GLN A 567 17.14 -13.44 -4.03
CA GLN A 567 16.85 -13.77 -2.64
C GLN A 567 15.83 -14.91 -2.51
N ALA A 568 14.79 -14.92 -3.34
CA ALA A 568 13.79 -15.98 -3.37
C ALA A 568 14.39 -17.32 -3.84
N LYS A 569 15.27 -17.30 -4.85
CA LYS A 569 16.02 -18.49 -5.30
C LYS A 569 16.94 -19.03 -4.21
N GLU A 570 17.64 -18.15 -3.51
CA GLU A 570 18.51 -18.54 -2.39
C GLU A 570 17.70 -19.15 -1.23
N THR A 571 16.59 -18.50 -0.85
CA THR A 571 15.67 -19.05 0.15
C THR A 571 15.13 -20.42 -0.29
N ALA A 572 14.78 -20.58 -1.56
CA ALA A 572 14.29 -21.85 -2.10
C ALA A 572 15.35 -22.96 -2.02
N ARG A 573 16.63 -22.65 -2.27
CA ARG A 573 17.75 -23.60 -2.08
C ARG A 573 17.89 -24.00 -0.62
N GLN A 574 17.88 -23.05 0.30
CA GLN A 574 17.95 -23.34 1.74
C GLN A 574 16.79 -24.22 2.22
N LEU A 575 15.60 -24.08 1.61
CA LEU A 575 14.46 -24.94 1.91
C LEU A 575 14.66 -26.39 1.45
N GLN A 576 15.49 -26.67 0.44
CA GLN A 576 15.76 -28.04 -0.02
C GLN A 576 16.44 -28.89 1.08
N ASP A 577 17.26 -28.26 1.92
CA ASP A 577 17.95 -28.89 3.05
C ASP A 577 17.00 -29.26 4.21
N VAL A 578 15.82 -28.64 4.29
CA VAL A 578 14.85 -28.91 5.35
C VAL A 578 14.18 -30.28 5.13
N PRO A 579 14.02 -31.13 6.16
CA PRO A 579 13.32 -32.41 6.03
C PRO A 579 11.91 -32.26 5.43
N LEU A 580 11.55 -33.12 4.48
CA LEU A 580 10.26 -33.03 3.76
C LEU A 580 9.07 -33.02 4.72
N VAL A 581 9.12 -33.82 5.79
CA VAL A 581 8.05 -33.89 6.80
C VAL A 581 7.81 -32.53 7.46
N ILE A 582 8.87 -31.77 7.75
CA ILE A 582 8.77 -30.43 8.35
C ILE A 582 8.21 -29.44 7.33
N LEU A 583 8.66 -29.50 6.07
CA LEU A 583 8.10 -28.67 4.99
C LEU A 583 6.61 -28.93 4.79
N LEU A 584 6.21 -30.21 4.66
CA LEU A 584 4.81 -30.59 4.50
C LEU A 584 3.97 -30.19 5.72
N PHE A 585 4.50 -30.33 6.93
CA PHE A 585 3.78 -29.92 8.13
C PHE A 585 3.61 -28.39 8.20
N ALA A 586 4.70 -27.64 8.05
CA ALA A 586 4.73 -26.20 8.28
C ALA A 586 4.15 -25.38 7.10
N MET A 587 4.36 -25.83 5.86
CA MET A 587 4.01 -25.07 4.64
C MET A 587 2.85 -25.66 3.85
N ALA A 588 2.40 -26.90 4.14
CA ALA A 588 1.23 -27.49 3.48
C ALA A 588 0.09 -27.77 4.44
N LEU A 589 0.28 -28.65 5.43
CA LEU A 589 -0.78 -29.11 6.31
C LEU A 589 -1.28 -27.99 7.24
N THR A 590 -0.36 -27.29 7.89
CA THR A 590 -0.73 -26.23 8.84
C THR A 590 -1.55 -25.13 8.15
N PRO A 591 -1.10 -24.51 7.04
CA PRO A 591 -1.92 -23.54 6.30
C PRO A 591 -3.25 -24.12 5.82
N ALA A 592 -3.22 -25.32 5.23
CA ALA A 592 -4.43 -25.96 4.70
C ALA A 592 -5.52 -26.15 5.76
N VAL A 593 -5.14 -26.50 6.99
CA VAL A 593 -6.09 -26.63 8.10
C VAL A 593 -6.51 -25.26 8.59
N VAL A 594 -5.59 -24.44 9.09
CA VAL A 594 -5.95 -23.24 9.86
C VAL A 594 -6.61 -22.17 9.00
N GLU A 595 -6.22 -22.05 7.73
CA GLU A 595 -6.83 -21.10 6.82
C GLU A 595 -8.22 -21.57 6.38
N GLU A 596 -8.44 -22.85 6.12
CA GLU A 596 -9.80 -23.35 5.81
C GLU A 596 -10.74 -23.23 7.02
N PHE A 597 -10.23 -23.45 8.24
CA PHE A 597 -10.98 -23.16 9.47
C PHE A 597 -11.36 -21.68 9.57
N CYS A 598 -10.43 -20.76 9.32
CA CYS A 598 -10.66 -19.33 9.40
C CYS A 598 -11.61 -18.83 8.30
N PHE A 599 -11.29 -19.13 7.03
CA PHE A 599 -11.98 -18.57 5.88
C PHE A 599 -13.25 -19.33 5.53
N ARG A 600 -13.22 -20.66 5.38
CA ARG A 600 -14.38 -21.48 4.92
C ARG A 600 -15.25 -21.94 6.09
N GLY A 601 -14.69 -22.03 7.28
CA GLY A 601 -15.44 -22.20 8.50
C GLY A 601 -16.01 -20.87 9.00
N PHE A 602 -15.21 -20.16 9.79
CA PHE A 602 -15.66 -19.01 10.58
C PHE A 602 -16.20 -17.84 9.73
N LEU A 603 -15.41 -17.32 8.78
CA LEU A 603 -15.79 -16.15 7.97
C LEU A 603 -16.94 -16.48 7.00
N PHE A 604 -16.84 -17.59 6.27
CA PHE A 604 -17.85 -18.00 5.29
C PHE A 604 -19.23 -18.20 5.91
N THR A 605 -19.32 -18.87 7.06
CA THR A 605 -20.61 -19.12 7.72
C THR A 605 -21.21 -17.86 8.32
N ALA A 606 -20.39 -16.92 8.79
CA ALA A 606 -20.84 -15.61 9.28
C ALA A 606 -21.48 -14.76 8.17
N LEU A 607 -20.91 -14.78 6.97
CA LEU A 607 -21.37 -13.99 5.82
C LEU A 607 -22.48 -14.68 5.00
N LYS A 608 -22.65 -16.00 5.15
CA LYS A 608 -23.57 -16.83 4.36
C LYS A 608 -25.01 -16.31 4.30
N ARG A 609 -25.48 -15.63 5.35
CA ARG A 609 -26.87 -15.12 5.45
C ARG A 609 -27.07 -13.75 4.79
N LEU A 610 -25.99 -13.02 4.48
CA LEU A 610 -26.05 -11.66 3.93
C LEU A 610 -25.92 -11.61 2.41
N MET A 611 -25.43 -12.68 1.79
CA MET A 611 -24.95 -12.65 0.41
C MET A 611 -25.50 -13.83 -0.38
N THR A 612 -25.66 -13.65 -1.69
CA THR A 612 -25.91 -14.76 -2.61
C THR A 612 -24.69 -15.69 -2.67
N PRO A 613 -24.85 -16.97 -3.05
CA PRO A 613 -23.76 -17.95 -3.01
C PRO A 613 -22.50 -17.50 -3.77
N TRP A 614 -22.67 -16.98 -4.99
CA TRP A 614 -21.55 -16.48 -5.80
C TRP A 614 -20.88 -15.25 -5.20
N ARG A 615 -21.65 -14.33 -4.60
CA ARG A 615 -21.09 -13.16 -3.90
C ARG A 615 -20.30 -13.58 -2.67
N LEU A 616 -20.79 -14.56 -1.91
CA LEU A 616 -20.10 -15.12 -0.75
C LEU A 616 -18.77 -15.76 -1.13
N ILE A 617 -18.77 -16.62 -2.15
CA ILE A 617 -17.56 -17.31 -2.64
C ILE A 617 -16.54 -16.27 -3.11
N PHE A 618 -16.96 -15.31 -3.94
CA PHE A 618 -16.06 -14.33 -4.50
C PHE A 618 -15.49 -13.37 -3.45
N VAL A 619 -16.31 -12.85 -2.53
CA VAL A 619 -15.84 -11.93 -1.49
C VAL A 619 -14.88 -12.63 -0.52
N THR A 620 -15.18 -13.85 -0.07
CA THR A 620 -14.27 -14.59 0.81
C THR A 620 -12.97 -14.99 0.09
N ALA A 621 -13.04 -15.30 -1.20
CA ALA A 621 -11.86 -15.57 -2.03
C ALA A 621 -10.97 -14.33 -2.25
N LEU A 622 -11.55 -13.16 -2.49
CA LEU A 622 -10.80 -11.90 -2.60
C LEU A 622 -10.07 -11.56 -1.30
N VAL A 623 -10.76 -11.71 -0.17
CA VAL A 623 -10.14 -11.52 1.15
C VAL A 623 -9.01 -12.52 1.34
N PHE A 624 -9.23 -13.80 1.02
CA PHE A 624 -8.19 -14.84 1.08
C PHE A 624 -6.95 -14.50 0.25
N GLY A 625 -7.14 -14.06 -1.01
CA GLY A 625 -6.02 -13.66 -1.88
C GLY A 625 -5.30 -12.40 -1.41
N LEU A 626 -6.03 -11.43 -0.82
CA LEU A 626 -5.42 -10.22 -0.26
C LEU A 626 -4.48 -10.53 0.90
N PHE A 627 -4.82 -11.52 1.74
CA PHE A 627 -3.96 -11.98 2.83
C PHE A 627 -2.66 -12.64 2.34
N HIS A 628 -2.61 -13.10 1.09
CA HIS A 628 -1.44 -13.76 0.50
C HIS A 628 -0.49 -12.80 -0.24
N VAL A 629 -0.91 -11.54 -0.45
CA VAL A 629 -0.04 -10.51 -1.05
C VAL A 629 1.07 -10.08 -0.07
N VAL A 630 0.85 -10.24 1.23
CA VAL A 630 1.85 -9.94 2.27
C VAL A 630 2.41 -11.25 2.80
N THR A 631 3.61 -11.65 2.37
CA THR A 631 4.28 -12.87 2.83
C THR A 631 5.55 -12.49 3.60
N GLY A 632 5.50 -12.54 4.94
CA GLY A 632 6.60 -12.08 5.79
C GLY A 632 6.86 -10.57 5.61
N ASN A 633 8.10 -10.20 5.32
CA ASN A 633 8.48 -8.81 5.02
C ASN A 633 8.36 -8.47 3.53
N MET A 634 7.88 -9.40 2.70
CA MET A 634 7.82 -9.24 1.26
C MET A 634 6.37 -8.99 0.81
N LEU A 635 6.21 -7.98 -0.04
CA LEU A 635 4.97 -7.74 -0.75
C LEU A 635 5.07 -8.43 -2.13
N LEU A 636 4.21 -9.42 -2.37
CA LEU A 636 4.12 -10.17 -3.62
C LEU A 636 2.73 -10.00 -4.26
N PRO A 637 2.43 -8.82 -4.87
CA PRO A 637 1.15 -8.56 -5.53
C PRO A 637 0.76 -9.60 -6.59
N GLU A 638 1.73 -10.19 -7.29
CA GLU A 638 1.57 -11.24 -8.30
C GLU A 638 0.85 -12.48 -7.76
N ARG A 639 0.93 -12.73 -6.45
CA ARG A 639 0.21 -13.84 -5.80
C ARG A 639 -1.29 -13.57 -5.67
N PHE A 640 -1.76 -12.33 -5.78
CA PHE A 640 -3.16 -11.97 -5.55
C PHE A 640 -4.12 -12.74 -6.46
N LEU A 641 -3.85 -12.74 -7.77
CA LEU A 641 -4.72 -13.34 -8.77
C LEU A 641 -4.80 -14.88 -8.62
N PRO A 642 -3.69 -15.64 -8.60
CA PRO A 642 -3.76 -17.09 -8.44
C PRO A 642 -4.36 -17.50 -7.09
N THR A 643 -4.01 -16.84 -5.99
CA THR A 643 -4.56 -17.20 -4.67
C THR A 643 -6.04 -16.87 -4.55
N THR A 644 -6.52 -15.78 -5.16
CA THR A 644 -7.94 -15.49 -5.27
C THR A 644 -8.67 -16.57 -6.09
N ALA A 645 -8.11 -16.98 -7.23
CA ALA A 645 -8.71 -18.01 -8.08
C ALA A 645 -8.79 -19.37 -7.35
N MET A 646 -7.72 -19.77 -6.65
CA MET A 646 -7.76 -20.93 -5.75
C MET A 646 -8.80 -20.74 -4.64
N GLY A 647 -8.90 -19.52 -4.10
CA GLY A 647 -9.89 -19.20 -3.08
C GLY A 647 -11.34 -19.37 -3.55
N VAL A 648 -11.62 -19.09 -4.83
CA VAL A 648 -12.94 -19.32 -5.46
C VAL A 648 -13.21 -20.82 -5.56
N ILE A 649 -12.23 -21.62 -5.98
CA ILE A 649 -12.34 -23.08 -6.06
C ILE A 649 -12.67 -23.67 -4.67
N LEU A 650 -11.87 -23.33 -3.65
CA LEU A 650 -12.08 -23.80 -2.28
C LEU A 650 -13.42 -23.33 -1.70
N GLY A 651 -13.82 -22.08 -1.97
CA GLY A 651 -15.12 -21.56 -1.57
C GLY A 651 -16.29 -22.29 -2.25
N TRP A 652 -16.15 -22.65 -3.52
CA TRP A 652 -17.15 -23.44 -4.24
C TRP A 652 -17.26 -24.87 -3.70
N ILE A 653 -16.13 -25.53 -3.41
CA ILE A 653 -16.07 -26.86 -2.78
C ILE A 653 -16.78 -26.81 -1.41
N ALA A 654 -16.45 -25.82 -0.57
CA ALA A 654 -17.08 -25.64 0.74
C ALA A 654 -18.59 -25.38 0.62
N TRP A 655 -19.01 -24.57 -0.35
CA TRP A 655 -20.44 -24.32 -0.62
C TRP A 655 -21.18 -25.60 -1.05
N LYS A 656 -20.60 -26.39 -1.97
CA LYS A 656 -21.26 -27.61 -2.47
C LYS A 656 -21.31 -28.73 -1.43
N THR A 657 -20.22 -28.93 -0.71
CA THR A 657 -20.10 -30.05 0.24
C THR A 657 -20.63 -29.72 1.63
N GLN A 658 -20.85 -28.43 1.95
CA GLN A 658 -21.19 -27.95 3.29
C GLN A 658 -20.24 -28.50 4.36
N SER A 659 -18.97 -28.63 3.97
CA SER A 659 -17.89 -29.24 4.75
C SER A 659 -16.56 -28.54 4.43
N ILE A 660 -15.73 -28.31 5.45
CA ILE A 660 -14.36 -27.79 5.23
C ILE A 660 -13.36 -28.90 4.84
N TRP A 661 -13.66 -30.16 5.13
CA TRP A 661 -12.71 -31.26 4.94
C TRP A 661 -12.24 -31.44 3.49
N PRO A 662 -13.11 -31.40 2.46
CA PRO A 662 -12.64 -31.45 1.07
C PRO A 662 -11.79 -30.23 0.69
N GLY A 663 -12.09 -29.05 1.25
CA GLY A 663 -11.26 -27.86 1.07
C GLY A 663 -9.86 -28.03 1.67
N ILE A 664 -9.77 -28.54 2.90
CA ILE A 664 -8.48 -28.85 3.57
C ILE A 664 -7.66 -29.82 2.73
N VAL A 665 -8.28 -30.89 2.20
CA VAL A 665 -7.58 -31.87 1.39
C VAL A 665 -7.09 -31.27 0.06
N ALA A 666 -7.95 -30.52 -0.65
CA ALA A 666 -7.53 -29.86 -1.89
C ALA A 666 -6.36 -28.88 -1.65
N HIS A 667 -6.45 -28.07 -0.59
CA HIS A 667 -5.43 -27.10 -0.22
C HIS A 667 -4.12 -27.80 0.20
N PHE A 668 -4.18 -28.85 1.02
CA PHE A 668 -3.02 -29.64 1.41
C PHE A 668 -2.37 -30.32 0.19
N SER A 669 -3.17 -30.92 -0.70
CA SER A 669 -2.66 -31.56 -1.92
C SER A 669 -1.97 -30.55 -2.83
N TYR A 670 -2.52 -29.34 -2.97
CA TYR A 670 -1.89 -28.25 -3.72
C TYR A 670 -0.56 -27.84 -3.10
N ASN A 671 -0.54 -27.37 -1.84
CA ASN A 671 0.69 -26.89 -1.20
C ASN A 671 1.73 -28.02 -1.06
N GLY A 672 1.29 -29.22 -0.72
CA GLY A 672 2.15 -30.39 -0.57
C GLY A 672 2.84 -30.78 -1.88
N LEU A 673 2.12 -30.72 -3.00
CA LEU A 673 2.70 -30.92 -4.32
C LEU A 673 3.78 -29.87 -4.60
N LEU A 674 3.53 -28.59 -4.31
CA LEU A 674 4.51 -27.53 -4.56
C LEU A 674 5.77 -27.67 -3.71
N MET A 675 5.62 -28.00 -2.42
CA MET A 675 6.76 -28.24 -1.54
C MET A 675 7.57 -29.47 -1.97
N THR A 676 6.90 -30.51 -2.46
CA THR A 676 7.56 -31.73 -2.95
C THR A 676 8.32 -31.45 -4.25
N ILE A 677 7.70 -30.77 -5.21
CA ILE A 677 8.36 -30.36 -6.46
C ILE A 677 9.55 -29.43 -6.16
N GLY A 678 9.38 -28.44 -5.29
CA GLY A 678 10.45 -27.52 -4.92
C GLY A 678 11.64 -28.20 -4.26
N LYS A 679 11.39 -29.18 -3.38
CA LYS A 679 12.44 -29.94 -2.70
C LYS A 679 13.24 -30.83 -3.67
N TYR A 680 12.56 -31.49 -4.60
CA TYR A 680 13.17 -32.46 -5.53
C TYR A 680 13.42 -31.89 -6.92
N ARG A 681 13.47 -30.55 -7.06
CA ARG A 681 13.56 -29.86 -8.36
C ARG A 681 14.64 -30.46 -9.26
N ASP A 682 15.88 -30.56 -8.76
CA ASP A 682 17.04 -31.02 -9.52
C ASP A 682 16.91 -32.51 -9.95
N GLN A 683 16.17 -33.31 -9.18
CA GLN A 683 15.90 -34.72 -9.52
C GLN A 683 14.76 -34.87 -10.52
N LEU A 684 13.97 -33.82 -10.69
CA LEU A 684 12.81 -33.75 -11.59
C LEU A 684 13.17 -33.07 -12.93
N ASP A 685 14.43 -32.74 -13.17
CA ASP A 685 14.90 -32.12 -14.43
C ASP A 685 14.54 -32.93 -15.68
N TRP A 686 14.41 -34.27 -15.55
CA TRP A 686 13.97 -35.16 -16.63
C TRP A 686 12.52 -34.91 -17.09
N LEU A 687 11.68 -34.27 -16.25
CA LEU A 687 10.32 -33.87 -16.61
C LEU A 687 10.30 -32.63 -17.53
N GLY A 688 11.47 -32.05 -17.80
CA GLY A 688 11.72 -30.88 -18.63
C GLY A 688 12.26 -29.73 -17.78
N SER A 689 13.46 -29.24 -18.10
CA SER A 689 14.04 -28.09 -17.40
C SER A 689 13.17 -26.85 -17.62
N THR A 690 12.72 -26.22 -16.54
CA THR A 690 12.13 -24.87 -16.56
C THR A 690 13.19 -23.77 -16.67
N ASP A 691 14.42 -24.15 -17.03
CA ASP A 691 15.55 -23.24 -17.27
C ASP A 691 15.63 -22.81 -18.75
N GLY A 692 14.71 -23.28 -19.60
CA GLY A 692 14.56 -22.82 -20.99
C GLY A 692 13.82 -21.48 -21.06
N GLU A 693 14.20 -20.65 -22.04
CA GLU A 693 13.77 -19.26 -22.32
C GLU A 693 12.25 -18.95 -22.22
N SER A 694 11.38 -19.95 -22.13
CA SER A 694 9.93 -19.81 -22.00
C SER A 694 9.46 -19.79 -20.54
N LYS A 695 8.90 -18.66 -20.10
CA LYS A 695 8.26 -18.51 -18.77
C LYS A 695 7.01 -19.40 -18.56
N HIS A 696 6.36 -19.86 -19.64
CA HIS A 696 5.10 -20.62 -19.62
C HIS A 696 5.29 -22.13 -19.46
N LEU A 697 4.28 -22.81 -18.89
CA LEU A 697 4.28 -24.28 -18.85
C LEU A 697 4.06 -24.87 -20.25
N PRO A 698 4.77 -25.95 -20.64
CA PRO A 698 4.52 -26.63 -21.90
C PRO A 698 3.05 -27.09 -22.00
N MET A 699 2.46 -26.97 -23.20
CA MET A 699 1.05 -27.34 -23.42
C MET A 699 0.77 -28.82 -23.08
N SER A 700 1.78 -29.68 -23.20
CA SER A 700 1.74 -31.10 -22.81
C SER A 700 1.50 -31.31 -21.31
N TRP A 701 1.88 -30.35 -20.46
CA TRP A 701 1.61 -30.36 -19.02
C TRP A 701 0.32 -29.62 -18.69
N LEU A 702 0.09 -28.48 -19.35
CA LEU A 702 -1.04 -27.62 -19.03
C LEU A 702 -2.39 -28.30 -19.33
N ILE A 703 -2.54 -28.94 -20.50
CA ILE A 703 -3.81 -29.59 -20.88
C ILE A 703 -4.21 -30.68 -19.88
N PRO A 704 -3.37 -31.68 -19.55
CA PRO A 704 -3.71 -32.69 -18.56
C PRO A 704 -4.06 -32.10 -17.19
N LEU A 705 -3.32 -31.11 -16.72
CA LEU A 705 -3.58 -30.46 -15.42
C LEU A 705 -4.95 -29.80 -15.38
N VAL A 706 -5.34 -29.06 -16.44
CA VAL A 706 -6.67 -28.46 -16.55
C VAL A 706 -7.76 -29.53 -16.60
N ILE A 707 -7.57 -30.61 -17.36
CA ILE A 707 -8.53 -31.73 -17.43
C ILE A 707 -8.70 -32.36 -16.04
N VAL A 708 -7.60 -32.63 -15.32
CA VAL A 708 -7.61 -33.19 -13.97
C VAL A 708 -8.38 -32.28 -13.00
N THR A 709 -8.18 -30.96 -13.07
CA THR A 709 -8.96 -30.00 -12.26
C THR A 709 -10.45 -30.05 -12.58
N ILE A 710 -10.83 -30.07 -13.86
CA ILE A 710 -12.24 -30.12 -14.29
C ILE A 710 -12.89 -31.42 -13.83
N VAL A 711 -12.22 -32.56 -14.03
CA VAL A 711 -12.72 -33.87 -13.59
C VAL A 711 -12.88 -33.90 -12.07
N GLY A 712 -11.91 -33.37 -11.31
CA GLY A 712 -12.01 -33.26 -9.86
C GLY A 712 -13.21 -32.43 -9.41
N LEU A 713 -13.45 -31.27 -10.04
CA LEU A 713 -14.62 -30.43 -9.78
C LEU A 713 -15.93 -31.14 -10.11
N LEU A 714 -16.01 -31.86 -11.23
CA LEU A 714 -17.19 -32.65 -11.61
C LEU A 714 -17.49 -33.76 -10.60
N ILE A 715 -16.46 -34.46 -10.11
CA ILE A 715 -16.61 -35.48 -9.07
C ILE A 715 -17.17 -34.87 -7.79
N VAL A 716 -16.64 -33.73 -7.34
CA VAL A 716 -17.18 -33.01 -6.16
C VAL A 716 -18.64 -32.60 -6.40
N HIS A 717 -18.97 -32.14 -7.60
CA HIS A 717 -20.34 -31.76 -7.96
C HIS A 717 -21.30 -32.95 -7.84
N VAL A 718 -21.01 -34.05 -8.53
CA VAL A 718 -21.84 -35.27 -8.52
C VAL A 718 -21.97 -35.82 -7.10
N ALA A 719 -20.86 -35.88 -6.37
CA ALA A 719 -20.85 -36.38 -5.00
C ALA A 719 -21.69 -35.52 -4.03
N SER A 720 -21.85 -34.23 -4.31
CA SER A 720 -22.71 -33.33 -3.53
C SER A 720 -24.20 -33.53 -3.81
N VAL A 721 -24.58 -33.82 -5.07
CA VAL A 721 -25.96 -34.06 -5.49
C VAL A 721 -26.48 -35.41 -4.97
N VAL A 722 -25.69 -36.47 -5.13
CA VAL A 722 -26.08 -37.81 -4.66
C VAL A 722 -26.35 -37.81 -3.15
N LYS A 723 -25.57 -37.03 -2.39
CA LYS A 723 -25.75 -36.91 -0.94
C LYS A 723 -26.99 -36.09 -0.57
N SER A 724 -27.35 -35.05 -1.33
CA SER A 724 -28.60 -34.31 -1.07
C SER A 724 -29.81 -35.19 -1.28
N ASP A 725 -29.81 -36.00 -2.35
CA ASP A 725 -30.93 -36.86 -2.71
C ASP A 725 -31.14 -37.98 -1.68
N ALA A 726 -30.05 -38.59 -1.19
CA ALA A 726 -30.10 -39.58 -0.12
C ALA A 726 -30.69 -39.03 1.20
N VAL A 727 -30.33 -37.80 1.58
CA VAL A 727 -30.88 -37.15 2.79
C VAL A 727 -32.37 -36.82 2.64
N THR A 728 -32.83 -36.41 1.45
CA THR A 728 -34.26 -36.19 1.20
C THR A 728 -35.08 -37.48 1.22
N GLN A 729 -34.49 -38.62 0.81
CA GLN A 729 -35.16 -39.92 0.88
C GLN A 729 -35.26 -40.47 2.31
N GLU A 730 -34.27 -40.22 3.17
CA GLU A 730 -34.33 -40.63 4.59
C GLU A 730 -35.32 -39.81 5.44
N VAL A 731 -35.66 -38.58 5.04
CA VAL A 731 -36.62 -37.71 5.77
C VAL A 731 -38.08 -38.01 5.39
N HIS A 732 -38.33 -38.75 4.30
CA HIS A 732 -39.65 -39.24 3.90
C HIS A 732 -39.69 -40.77 3.71
N PRO A 733 -39.54 -41.59 4.78
CA PRO A 733 -39.84 -43.00 4.70
C PRO A 733 -41.33 -43.19 5.01
N GLY A 734 -42.20 -42.86 4.05
CA GLY A 734 -43.64 -43.11 4.17
C GLY A 734 -44.52 -42.04 3.54
N ALA A 735 -44.80 -42.21 2.25
CA ALA A 735 -46.06 -41.83 1.62
C ALA A 735 -46.62 -43.09 0.94
#